data_AF-A0A3Q1JMF8-F1
#
_entry.id   AF-A0A3Q1JMF8-F1
#
_cell.length_a   1.000
_cell.length_b   1.000
_cell.length_c   1.000
_cell.angle_alpha   90.00
_cell.angle_beta   90.00
_cell.angle_gamma   90.00
#
_symmetry.space_group_name_H-M   'P 1'
#
loop_
_entity.id
_entity.type
_entity.pdbx_description
1 polymer ?
#
loop_
_entity_poly.entity_id
_entity_poly.type
_entity_poly.pdbx_seq_one_letter_code
_entity_poly.pdbx_strand_id
1 'polypeptide(L)'
;MVKMAANGEKQQGHRAGIYKQKNKGHKHGKHRTKGEIERENKGRVSVMGLTKKQRKEQRKMDRRHKASQLRRNKKDMVLTEKRRLGTRDGPPHLVAVVSLHAAVDAGAVTKLLREEGAGGVVHEERCISGISDSFGLILPRFKQRFTFLSQNTADMHSLLDVTKIADSLVFVLDSTEGWDSYGEHCLSCLFAQGLPSHALVCQGVSDLPVKKRVESRRALSKIVEVRFPDARLFPLDTEQDATLLLRHLGTQRQRKLGFRSRRPHLLAQRVTFTPNSPAEGTGVGPTGLGTLCVSGYVRGRPLRADRLVHISGHGDFQLSQIDAPSDPLPLNLTTPRPAKPCKAADVDMMDGGEEEPPIRVLMKADPSCRESLQTEAEVDAMDGEQTWPTESELQEAEEARKKKRVMKVPKGTSDYQATWIVEDDEDEENREMDEQYSDEEDDDDDDDDDMLDEAMDGEDEENSSQDPGSGCEEEQEEEEEEEVRSTERAGADQRYDEQMDEAAEEEGLKRYREARANEMFPDEVDTPLDTAARIRFQRYRGLKSFRSSPWDPMENLPINYSRIFQFQSYERTRRRTLAEAAADEEGAMVGWYVTLHIIDVPFSVMESVQSGRPLVLVSLLPHEQKMSVMHLLVRRHPSNTEPIKSKEELVFHCGYRRFRASPIFSQHTSADKHKMERFLRPDAPTVVSVYAPITFSPAGVLLFKQRSDGIQDLVATGSLLSCDPQRVVLKRIVLSGHPFKINRRSAVVRYMFFNRDDIMWFKPVELRTKWGRRGHIKEALGTHGHMKCVFDNQLRSQDTVLMNLYKRVYPRWTYDPYVPLPLPWVKREETVDMDDLDME
;
A
#
# COMPACT_ATOMS: atom_id res chain seq x y z
N MET A 1 -1.68 9.61 85.42
CA MET A 1 -1.56 10.94 84.78
C MET A 1 -2.89 11.30 84.12
N VAL A 2 -3.28 12.57 84.21
CA VAL A 2 -4.61 13.15 83.94
C VAL A 2 -4.39 14.18 82.81
N LYS A 3 -5.23 14.45 81.78
CA LYS A 3 -6.70 14.38 81.61
C LYS A 3 -7.10 14.17 80.13
N MET A 4 -8.39 14.01 79.87
CA MET A 4 -9.04 13.86 78.55
C MET A 4 -9.16 15.17 77.73
N ALA A 5 -9.56 14.97 76.47
CA ALA A 5 -9.90 15.92 75.40
C ALA A 5 -10.87 17.08 75.75
N ALA A 6 -10.82 18.14 74.93
CA ALA A 6 -11.98 18.95 74.52
C ALA A 6 -11.71 19.75 73.22
N ASN A 7 -12.77 20.00 72.46
CA ASN A 7 -12.83 20.64 71.14
C ASN A 7 -12.12 21.99 70.97
N GLY A 8 -11.70 22.26 69.73
CA GLY A 8 -11.39 23.60 69.22
C GLY A 8 -11.56 23.65 67.70
N GLU A 9 -12.78 23.91 67.24
CA GLU A 9 -13.08 24.06 65.80
C GLU A 9 -12.23 25.17 65.17
N LYS A 10 -11.42 24.82 64.16
CA LYS A 10 -10.72 25.81 63.33
C LYS A 10 -11.32 25.81 61.94
N GLN A 11 -12.10 26.87 61.67
CA GLN A 11 -12.67 27.17 60.36
C GLN A 11 -11.62 27.05 59.24
N GLN A 12 -12.00 26.43 58.14
CA GLN A 12 -11.18 26.35 56.94
C GLN A 12 -11.00 27.76 56.34
N GLY A 13 -9.83 28.35 56.51
CA GLY A 13 -9.50 29.64 55.90
C GLY A 13 -9.43 29.55 54.38
N HIS A 14 -10.41 30.13 53.68
CA HIS A 14 -10.43 30.19 52.22
C HIS A 14 -9.12 30.77 51.66
N ARG A 15 -8.39 29.99 50.85
CA ARG A 15 -7.25 30.49 50.07
C ARG A 15 -7.75 31.53 49.05
N ALA A 16 -7.38 32.79 49.26
CA ALA A 16 -7.73 33.88 48.34
C ALA A 16 -7.06 33.70 46.96
N GLY A 17 -7.86 33.86 45.90
CA GLY A 17 -7.43 33.64 44.51
C GLY A 17 -6.45 34.70 43.94
N ILE A 18 -5.90 34.36 42.78
CA ILE A 18 -4.78 35.03 42.07
C ILE A 18 -5.04 36.52 41.72
N TYR A 19 -6.28 37.00 41.80
CA TYR A 19 -6.67 38.35 41.36
C TYR A 19 -6.74 39.42 42.47
N LYS A 20 -6.18 39.17 43.67
CA LYS A 20 -6.17 40.20 44.74
C LYS A 20 -5.03 41.23 44.52
N GLN A 21 -5.41 42.41 44.04
CA GLN A 21 -4.51 43.53 43.73
C GLN A 21 -3.81 44.04 45.01
N LYS A 22 -2.49 43.83 45.12
CA LYS A 22 -1.66 44.43 46.18
C LYS A 22 -1.36 45.89 45.85
N ASN A 23 -2.00 46.82 46.56
CA ASN A 23 -1.63 48.23 46.51
C ASN A 23 -0.18 48.39 47.04
N LYS A 24 0.62 49.20 46.34
CA LYS A 24 2.04 49.41 46.67
C LYS A 24 2.16 50.30 47.90
N GLY A 25 2.96 49.87 48.89
CA GLY A 25 3.35 50.72 50.01
C GLY A 25 4.21 51.92 49.54
N HIS A 26 3.96 53.10 50.10
CA HIS A 26 4.68 54.32 49.76
C HIS A 26 6.12 54.27 50.30
N LYS A 27 7.10 54.15 49.38
CA LYS A 27 8.52 54.32 49.73
C LYS A 27 8.78 55.76 50.15
N HIS A 28 8.96 55.98 51.44
CA HIS A 28 9.56 57.20 51.96
C HIS A 28 11.06 57.14 51.68
N GLY A 29 11.53 57.95 50.73
CA GLY A 29 12.94 57.99 50.32
C GLY A 29 13.36 59.41 49.99
N LYS A 30 14.44 59.87 50.63
CA LYS A 30 15.02 61.21 50.43
C LYS A 30 15.23 61.48 48.94
N HIS A 31 14.68 62.59 48.45
CA HIS A 31 14.83 63.00 47.05
C HIS A 31 16.27 63.48 46.78
N ARG A 32 17.05 62.75 45.97
CA ARG A 32 18.18 63.36 45.24
C ARG A 32 17.61 64.32 44.19
N THR A 33 18.22 65.49 44.04
CA THR A 33 17.68 66.54 43.16
C THR A 33 18.01 66.25 41.70
N LYS A 34 17.11 66.65 40.80
CA LYS A 34 17.16 66.33 39.37
C LYS A 34 18.46 66.78 38.68
N GLY A 35 19.01 67.92 39.11
CA GLY A 35 20.28 68.48 38.62
C GLY A 35 21.57 67.82 39.14
N GLU A 36 21.47 66.84 40.04
CA GLU A 36 22.59 65.95 40.40
C GLU A 36 22.73 64.85 39.33
N ILE A 37 21.60 64.19 39.00
CA ILE A 37 21.50 63.11 38.00
C ILE A 37 21.81 63.61 36.58
N GLU A 38 21.42 64.85 36.22
CA GLU A 38 21.76 65.43 34.91
C GLU A 38 23.24 65.80 34.76
N ARG A 39 23.96 66.09 35.85
CA ARG A 39 25.42 66.29 35.80
C ARG A 39 26.17 64.97 35.64
N GLU A 40 25.74 63.93 36.34
CA GLU A 40 26.36 62.60 36.29
C GLU A 40 26.20 61.91 34.92
N ASN A 41 25.14 62.24 34.16
CA ASN A 41 24.85 61.68 32.84
C ASN A 41 25.33 62.53 31.64
N LYS A 42 25.80 63.78 31.84
CA LYS A 42 26.33 64.61 30.75
C LYS A 42 27.69 64.07 30.29
N GLY A 43 27.71 63.40 29.13
CA GLY A 43 28.93 62.97 28.44
C GLY A 43 29.07 61.47 28.19
N ARG A 44 28.16 60.62 28.68
CA ARG A 44 28.17 59.17 28.41
C ARG A 44 27.05 58.75 27.45
N VAL A 45 27.35 58.69 26.16
CA VAL A 45 26.49 58.02 25.17
C VAL A 45 26.78 56.53 25.18
N SER A 46 26.18 55.80 26.13
CA SER A 46 26.16 54.34 26.07
C SER A 46 25.16 53.88 25.01
N VAL A 47 25.65 53.50 23.83
CA VAL A 47 24.86 52.77 22.82
C VAL A 47 24.66 51.32 23.29
N MET A 48 24.01 51.16 24.44
CA MET A 48 23.35 49.91 24.77
C MET A 48 22.07 49.86 23.93
N GLY A 49 22.15 49.14 22.82
CA GLY A 49 21.01 48.67 22.04
C GLY A 49 20.14 47.71 22.86
N LEU A 50 19.49 48.24 23.89
CA LEU A 50 18.52 47.54 24.72
C LEU A 50 17.35 47.14 23.83
N THR A 51 17.38 45.91 23.32
CA THR A 51 16.22 45.23 22.73
C THR A 51 15.18 44.89 23.80
N LYS A 52 14.76 45.91 24.57
CA LYS A 52 13.52 45.89 25.34
C LYS A 52 12.39 45.74 24.32
N LYS A 53 12.01 44.50 24.03
CA LYS A 53 10.70 44.16 23.45
C LYS A 53 9.67 44.84 24.35
N GLN A 54 9.20 46.02 23.94
CA GLN A 54 8.11 46.69 24.63
C GLN A 54 6.95 45.71 24.63
N ARG A 55 6.53 45.26 25.83
CA ARG A 55 5.28 44.54 25.99
C ARG A 55 4.15 45.52 25.68
N LYS A 56 3.83 45.67 24.39
CA LYS A 56 2.67 46.41 23.91
C LYS A 56 1.43 45.64 24.37
N GLU A 57 0.92 46.02 25.54
CA GLU A 57 -0.41 45.61 25.99
C GLU A 57 -1.42 46.12 24.96
N GLN A 58 -1.96 45.20 24.15
CA GLN A 58 -2.87 45.55 23.08
C GLN A 58 -4.11 46.22 23.66
N ARG A 59 -4.36 47.47 23.24
CA ARG A 59 -5.53 48.25 23.66
C ARG A 59 -6.80 47.56 23.16
N LYS A 60 -7.95 47.84 23.79
CA LYS A 60 -9.25 47.30 23.38
C LYS A 60 -9.54 47.55 21.88
N MET A 61 -9.12 48.71 21.37
CA MET A 61 -9.21 49.06 19.95
C MET A 61 -8.28 48.21 19.07
N ASP A 62 -7.02 48.01 19.45
CA ASP A 62 -6.06 47.17 18.70
C ASP A 62 -6.56 45.72 18.61
N ARG A 63 -7.13 45.18 19.70
CA ARG A 63 -7.73 43.84 19.72
C ARG A 63 -8.93 43.76 18.77
N ARG A 64 -9.82 44.77 18.78
CA ARG A 64 -10.98 44.86 17.87
C ARG A 64 -10.54 45.01 16.41
N HIS A 65 -9.50 45.80 16.14
CA HIS A 65 -8.94 45.99 14.81
C HIS A 65 -8.31 44.70 14.28
N LYS A 66 -7.46 44.04 15.07
CA LYS A 66 -6.88 42.73 14.73
C LYS A 66 -7.96 41.67 14.48
N ALA A 67 -9.01 41.62 15.30
CA ALA A 67 -10.14 40.72 15.09
C ALA A 67 -10.90 41.05 13.79
N SER A 68 -11.07 42.34 13.45
CA SER A 68 -11.69 42.76 12.19
C SER A 68 -10.85 42.40 10.96
N GLN A 69 -9.53 42.61 11.02
CA GLN A 69 -8.57 42.18 9.99
C GLN A 69 -8.61 40.66 9.78
N LEU A 70 -8.46 39.88 10.85
CA LEU A 70 -8.54 38.41 10.78
C LEU A 70 -9.89 37.93 10.22
N ARG A 71 -10.99 38.59 10.58
CA ARG A 71 -12.33 38.29 10.03
C ARG A 71 -12.45 38.65 8.56
N ARG A 72 -11.87 39.78 8.12
CA ARG A 72 -11.84 40.18 6.71
C ARG A 72 -11.02 39.19 5.89
N ASN A 73 -9.78 38.90 6.28
CA ASN A 73 -8.91 37.94 5.59
C ASN A 73 -9.57 36.55 5.49
N LYS A 74 -10.19 36.06 6.58
CA LYS A 74 -10.95 34.79 6.54
C LYS A 74 -12.17 34.83 5.62
N LYS A 75 -12.91 35.94 5.57
CA LYS A 75 -14.03 36.12 4.63
C LYS A 75 -13.53 36.13 3.19
N ASP A 76 -12.46 36.86 2.91
CA ASP A 76 -11.90 37.00 1.57
C ASP A 76 -11.36 35.64 1.07
N MET A 77 -10.68 34.86 1.94
CA MET A 77 -10.29 33.46 1.64
C MET A 77 -11.48 32.54 1.36
N VAL A 78 -12.56 32.60 2.15
CA VAL A 78 -13.76 31.76 1.92
C VAL A 78 -14.49 32.20 0.64
N LEU A 79 -14.47 33.49 0.29
CA LEU A 79 -15.05 34.00 -0.94
C LEU A 79 -14.25 33.59 -2.18
N THR A 80 -12.92 33.62 -2.13
CA THR A 80 -12.09 33.12 -3.25
C THR A 80 -12.24 31.62 -3.42
N GLU A 81 -12.33 30.85 -2.34
CA GLU A 81 -12.65 29.41 -2.41
C GLU A 81 -14.01 29.15 -3.05
N LYS A 82 -15.06 29.88 -2.67
CA LYS A 82 -16.41 29.71 -3.25
C LYS A 82 -16.50 30.14 -4.72
N ARG A 83 -15.73 31.15 -5.14
CA ARG A 83 -15.70 31.62 -6.55
C ARG A 83 -14.99 30.65 -7.51
N ARG A 84 -14.13 29.77 -7.00
CA ARG A 84 -13.38 28.78 -7.80
C ARG A 84 -14.23 27.64 -8.36
N LEU A 85 -15.52 27.55 -8.02
CA LEU A 85 -16.38 26.42 -8.39
C LEU A 85 -17.77 26.89 -8.82
N GLY A 86 -18.29 26.33 -9.91
CA GLY A 86 -19.63 26.60 -10.45
C GLY A 86 -19.90 28.03 -10.94
N THR A 87 -18.97 28.97 -10.74
CA THR A 87 -19.08 30.39 -11.15
C THR A 87 -18.63 30.55 -12.61
N ARG A 88 -18.80 31.74 -13.23
CA ARG A 88 -18.36 32.06 -14.60
C ARG A 88 -16.94 31.60 -14.93
N ASP A 89 -15.99 31.83 -14.01
CA ASP A 89 -14.55 31.60 -14.24
C ASP A 89 -14.05 30.26 -13.67
N GLY A 90 -14.91 29.50 -12.98
CA GLY A 90 -14.57 28.21 -12.35
C GLY A 90 -15.32 27.05 -13.02
N PRO A 91 -14.80 25.81 -12.97
CA PRO A 91 -15.40 24.68 -13.68
C PRO A 91 -16.81 24.37 -13.13
N PRO A 92 -17.67 23.73 -13.94
CA PRO A 92 -18.98 23.25 -13.48
C PRO A 92 -18.88 22.39 -12.22
N HIS A 93 -19.83 22.52 -11.30
CA HIS A 93 -19.88 21.73 -10.07
C HIS A 93 -20.21 20.27 -10.41
N LEU A 94 -19.24 19.36 -10.24
CA LEU A 94 -19.38 17.97 -10.65
C LEU A 94 -20.09 17.16 -9.55
N VAL A 95 -21.25 16.60 -9.87
CA VAL A 95 -22.08 15.83 -8.93
C VAL A 95 -22.29 14.41 -9.45
N ALA A 96 -21.78 13.43 -8.72
CA ALA A 96 -22.05 12.03 -8.96
C ALA A 96 -23.29 11.58 -8.18
N VAL A 97 -24.26 11.00 -8.87
CA VAL A 97 -25.42 10.33 -8.28
C VAL A 97 -25.10 8.83 -8.20
N VAL A 98 -25.24 8.25 -7.00
CA VAL A 98 -24.92 6.86 -6.69
C VAL A 98 -26.09 6.26 -5.92
N SER A 99 -26.77 5.26 -6.48
CA SER A 99 -27.72 4.43 -5.75
C SER A 99 -26.99 3.50 -4.78
N LEU A 100 -27.57 3.25 -3.61
CA LEU A 100 -26.99 2.33 -2.59
C LEU A 100 -27.85 1.09 -2.35
N HIS A 101 -28.91 0.91 -3.13
CA HIS A 101 -29.87 -0.17 -2.98
C HIS A 101 -30.41 -0.58 -4.35
N ALA A 102 -30.64 -1.87 -4.59
CA ALA A 102 -31.04 -2.39 -5.90
C ALA A 102 -32.41 -1.88 -6.38
N ALA A 103 -33.35 -1.65 -5.45
CA ALA A 103 -34.68 -1.12 -5.78
C ALA A 103 -34.72 0.40 -6.07
N VAL A 104 -33.58 1.10 -6.03
CA VAL A 104 -33.48 2.57 -6.10
C VAL A 104 -32.82 2.99 -7.40
N ASP A 105 -33.56 3.67 -8.28
CA ASP A 105 -33.07 4.10 -9.58
C ASP A 105 -32.47 5.52 -9.54
N ALA A 106 -31.20 5.62 -9.94
CA ALA A 106 -30.52 6.90 -10.15
C ALA A 106 -31.06 7.65 -11.39
N GLY A 107 -31.59 6.93 -12.39
CA GLY A 107 -32.27 7.49 -13.56
C GLY A 107 -33.52 8.30 -13.19
N ALA A 108 -34.31 7.86 -12.21
CA ALA A 108 -35.42 8.62 -11.65
C ALA A 108 -34.96 9.95 -11.01
N VAL A 109 -33.84 9.95 -10.28
CA VAL A 109 -33.25 11.19 -9.73
C VAL A 109 -32.80 12.14 -10.84
N THR A 110 -32.12 11.63 -11.88
CA THR A 110 -31.63 12.48 -12.97
C THR A 110 -32.75 13.05 -13.84
N LYS A 111 -33.88 12.34 -14.00
CA LYS A 111 -35.11 12.85 -14.62
C LYS A 111 -35.71 14.02 -13.82
N LEU A 112 -35.94 13.86 -12.51
CA LEU A 112 -36.45 14.94 -11.65
C LEU A 112 -35.52 16.17 -11.58
N LEU A 113 -34.20 15.98 -11.77
CA LEU A 113 -33.22 17.08 -11.86
C LEU A 113 -33.16 17.74 -13.26
N ARG A 114 -33.78 17.14 -14.27
CA ARG A 114 -33.85 17.63 -15.66
C ARG A 114 -35.08 18.50 -15.90
N GLU A 115 -36.16 18.29 -15.16
CA GLU A 115 -37.44 18.99 -15.35
C GLU A 115 -37.34 20.51 -15.14
N GLU A 116 -38.04 21.27 -16.00
CA GLU A 116 -37.87 22.72 -16.16
C GLU A 116 -38.25 23.55 -14.91
N GLY A 117 -38.94 22.97 -13.92
CA GLY A 117 -39.33 23.62 -12.67
C GLY A 117 -38.15 24.23 -11.89
N ALA A 118 -36.93 23.72 -12.09
CA ALA A 118 -35.71 24.28 -11.53
C ALA A 118 -35.23 25.60 -12.20
N GLY A 119 -35.76 25.96 -13.37
CA GLY A 119 -35.36 27.15 -14.12
C GLY A 119 -33.98 27.03 -14.77
N GLY A 120 -33.74 25.89 -15.45
CA GLY A 120 -32.59 25.68 -16.32
C GLY A 120 -32.74 26.43 -17.65
N VAL A 121 -31.62 26.90 -18.23
CA VAL A 121 -31.62 27.60 -19.53
C VAL A 121 -30.82 26.85 -20.60
N VAL A 122 -29.99 25.90 -20.20
CA VAL A 122 -29.24 25.01 -21.10
C VAL A 122 -29.21 23.62 -20.48
N HIS A 123 -29.64 22.63 -21.27
CA HIS A 123 -29.37 21.21 -21.06
C HIS A 123 -28.49 20.75 -22.21
N GLU A 124 -27.28 20.31 -21.89
CA GLU A 124 -26.45 19.54 -22.82
C GLU A 124 -26.52 18.08 -22.35
N GLU A 125 -26.95 17.19 -23.23
CA GLU A 125 -26.98 15.74 -22.96
C GLU A 125 -25.64 15.11 -23.38
N ARG A 126 -25.21 14.05 -22.67
CA ARG A 126 -23.95 13.33 -22.93
C ARG A 126 -22.70 14.21 -22.80
N CYS A 127 -22.70 15.11 -21.81
CA CYS A 127 -21.54 15.94 -21.47
C CYS A 127 -20.27 15.16 -21.10
N ILE A 128 -20.35 13.84 -20.87
CA ILE A 128 -19.22 12.96 -20.55
C ILE A 128 -19.24 11.77 -21.48
N SER A 129 -18.21 11.65 -22.32
CA SER A 129 -18.00 10.51 -23.21
C SER A 129 -17.97 9.20 -22.41
N GLY A 130 -18.67 8.19 -22.91
CA GLY A 130 -18.94 6.92 -22.21
C GLY A 130 -20.21 6.93 -21.36
N ILE A 131 -20.47 7.98 -20.56
CA ILE A 131 -21.63 7.97 -19.66
C ILE A 131 -22.88 8.50 -20.37
N SER A 132 -23.78 7.59 -20.78
CA SER A 132 -25.08 7.92 -21.40
C SER A 132 -25.89 8.93 -20.59
N ASP A 133 -25.88 8.74 -19.27
CA ASP A 133 -26.72 9.45 -18.30
C ASP A 133 -25.95 10.60 -17.63
N SER A 134 -25.21 11.34 -18.46
CA SER A 134 -24.51 12.57 -18.07
C SER A 134 -25.19 13.80 -18.69
N PHE A 135 -25.33 14.88 -17.90
CA PHE A 135 -25.92 16.12 -18.40
C PHE A 135 -25.36 17.38 -17.72
N GLY A 136 -25.29 18.46 -18.50
CA GLY A 136 -24.99 19.81 -18.05
C GLY A 136 -26.27 20.51 -17.60
N LEU A 137 -26.20 21.21 -16.47
CA LEU A 137 -27.30 22.04 -15.97
C LEU A 137 -26.78 23.43 -15.61
N ILE A 138 -27.27 24.45 -16.31
CA ILE A 138 -26.99 25.86 -15.99
C ILE A 138 -28.20 26.45 -15.27
N LEU A 139 -27.99 26.99 -14.06
CA LEU A 139 -29.02 27.64 -13.23
C LEU A 139 -28.71 29.14 -13.07
N PRO A 140 -29.20 30.02 -13.97
CA PRO A 140 -28.97 31.46 -13.88
C PRO A 140 -29.51 32.09 -12.59
N ARG A 141 -30.61 31.54 -12.04
CA ARG A 141 -31.19 31.95 -10.75
C ARG A 141 -30.19 31.87 -9.59
N PHE A 142 -29.39 30.80 -9.54
CA PHE A 142 -28.34 30.62 -8.54
C PHE A 142 -26.97 31.11 -9.01
N LYS A 143 -26.84 31.47 -10.30
CA LYS A 143 -25.58 31.81 -10.99
C LYS A 143 -24.54 30.70 -10.90
N GLN A 144 -25.01 29.46 -11.04
CA GLN A 144 -24.20 28.25 -10.88
C GLN A 144 -24.34 27.29 -12.06
N ARG A 145 -23.22 26.67 -12.41
CA ARG A 145 -23.08 25.58 -13.39
C ARG A 145 -22.93 24.26 -12.66
N PHE A 146 -23.65 23.23 -13.09
CA PHE A 146 -23.55 21.86 -12.60
C PHE A 146 -23.30 20.90 -13.77
N THR A 147 -22.59 19.81 -13.50
CA THR A 147 -22.52 18.64 -14.37
C THR A 147 -22.92 17.45 -13.53
N PHE A 148 -24.05 16.83 -13.88
CA PHE A 148 -24.53 15.63 -13.24
C PHE A 148 -24.09 14.41 -14.05
N LEU A 149 -23.80 13.34 -13.33
CA LEU A 149 -23.51 12.03 -13.88
C LEU A 149 -24.17 10.98 -12.99
N SER A 150 -24.91 10.07 -13.61
CA SER A 150 -25.32 8.81 -12.97
C SER A 150 -24.20 7.79 -13.18
N GLN A 151 -23.83 7.02 -12.16
CA GLN A 151 -22.99 5.83 -12.33
C GLN A 151 -23.75 4.59 -11.92
N ASN A 152 -23.67 3.56 -12.76
CA ASN A 152 -24.04 2.21 -12.35
C ASN A 152 -23.06 1.75 -11.26
N THR A 153 -23.58 1.22 -10.16
CA THR A 153 -22.78 0.67 -9.07
C THR A 153 -21.98 -0.55 -9.50
N ALA A 154 -22.55 -1.35 -10.41
CA ALA A 154 -22.02 -2.62 -10.91
C ALA A 154 -20.54 -2.57 -11.34
N ASP A 155 -20.09 -1.47 -11.96
CA ASP A 155 -18.68 -1.22 -12.25
C ASP A 155 -18.04 -0.41 -11.11
N MET A 156 -17.51 -1.13 -10.12
CA MET A 156 -16.80 -0.55 -8.99
C MET A 156 -15.56 0.26 -9.41
N HIS A 157 -14.89 -0.06 -10.52
CA HIS A 157 -13.75 0.71 -10.99
C HIS A 157 -14.18 2.08 -11.51
N SER A 158 -15.23 2.14 -12.34
CA SER A 158 -15.79 3.40 -12.84
C SER A 158 -16.34 4.27 -11.70
N LEU A 159 -17.09 3.68 -10.76
CA LEU A 159 -17.61 4.35 -9.56
C LEU A 159 -16.50 4.99 -8.70
N LEU A 160 -15.42 4.25 -8.46
CA LEU A 160 -14.29 4.74 -7.66
C LEU A 160 -13.55 5.88 -8.36
N ASP A 161 -13.27 5.80 -9.66
CA ASP A 161 -12.55 6.83 -10.41
C ASP A 161 -13.33 8.15 -10.51
N VAL A 162 -14.62 8.08 -10.83
CA VAL A 162 -15.53 9.22 -10.79
C VAL A 162 -15.51 9.89 -9.42
N THR A 163 -15.58 9.10 -8.35
CA THR A 163 -15.57 9.62 -6.98
C THR A 163 -14.26 10.34 -6.64
N LYS A 164 -13.11 9.95 -7.22
CA LYS A 164 -11.82 10.65 -7.01
C LYS A 164 -11.86 12.09 -7.54
N ILE A 165 -12.70 12.39 -8.55
CA ILE A 165 -12.85 13.74 -9.13
C ILE A 165 -14.04 14.50 -8.54
N ALA A 166 -15.20 13.84 -8.38
CA ALA A 166 -16.48 14.46 -8.02
C ALA A 166 -16.36 15.50 -6.88
N ASP A 167 -16.93 16.70 -7.08
CA ASP A 167 -16.93 17.73 -6.05
C ASP A 167 -17.97 17.42 -4.96
N SER A 168 -19.17 17.01 -5.39
CA SER A 168 -20.20 16.43 -4.53
C SER A 168 -20.60 15.01 -4.95
N LEU A 169 -20.95 14.19 -3.96
CA LEU A 169 -21.69 12.93 -4.14
C LEU A 169 -23.13 13.11 -3.66
N VAL A 170 -24.07 12.48 -4.37
CA VAL A 170 -25.47 12.32 -3.94
C VAL A 170 -25.72 10.83 -3.80
N PHE A 171 -25.85 10.37 -2.56
CA PHE A 171 -26.22 8.99 -2.28
C PHE A 171 -27.74 8.86 -2.24
N VAL A 172 -28.29 7.98 -3.07
CA VAL A 172 -29.72 7.67 -3.12
C VAL A 172 -29.97 6.42 -2.28
N LEU A 173 -30.82 6.59 -1.27
CA LEU A 173 -31.19 5.61 -0.26
C LEU A 173 -32.64 5.17 -0.46
N ASP A 174 -32.94 3.94 -0.09
CA ASP A 174 -34.31 3.48 0.08
C ASP A 174 -34.98 4.11 1.33
N SER A 175 -36.31 4.12 1.35
CA SER A 175 -37.15 4.61 2.44
C SER A 175 -37.30 3.65 3.63
N THR A 176 -37.01 2.36 3.47
CA THR A 176 -37.24 1.32 4.49
C THR A 176 -35.95 0.72 5.03
N GLU A 177 -35.07 0.24 4.15
CA GLU A 177 -33.81 -0.42 4.52
C GLU A 177 -32.61 0.56 4.47
N GLY A 178 -32.68 1.55 3.58
CA GLY A 178 -31.64 2.57 3.40
C GLY A 178 -30.60 2.17 2.36
N TRP A 179 -29.76 1.17 2.67
CA TRP A 179 -28.76 0.62 1.75
C TRP A 179 -28.63 -0.90 1.89
N ASP A 180 -28.29 -1.56 0.78
CA ASP A 180 -28.04 -3.00 0.71
C ASP A 180 -26.61 -3.33 1.17
N SER A 181 -26.32 -4.60 1.43
CA SER A 181 -25.00 -5.20 1.59
C SER A 181 -23.98 -4.77 0.52
N TYR A 182 -24.37 -4.73 -0.76
CA TYR A 182 -23.51 -4.22 -1.83
C TYR A 182 -23.32 -2.69 -1.74
N GLY A 183 -24.36 -1.96 -1.33
CA GLY A 183 -24.26 -0.54 -0.98
C GLY A 183 -23.27 -0.29 0.16
N GLU A 184 -23.26 -1.13 1.19
CA GLU A 184 -22.28 -1.09 2.27
C GLU A 184 -20.86 -1.39 1.80
N HIS A 185 -20.65 -2.41 0.94
CA HIS A 185 -19.36 -2.68 0.31
C HIS A 185 -18.85 -1.45 -0.46
N CYS A 186 -19.69 -0.87 -1.32
CA CYS A 186 -19.37 0.33 -2.09
C CYS A 186 -19.03 1.51 -1.16
N LEU A 187 -19.86 1.77 -0.15
CA LEU A 187 -19.61 2.81 0.85
C LEU A 187 -18.25 2.62 1.54
N SER A 188 -17.92 1.39 1.97
CA SER A 188 -16.64 1.10 2.63
C SER A 188 -15.43 1.41 1.75
N CYS A 189 -15.49 1.08 0.46
CA CYS A 189 -14.47 1.46 -0.52
C CYS A 189 -14.36 2.99 -0.67
N LEU A 190 -15.49 3.69 -0.78
CA LEU A 190 -15.56 5.14 -0.95
C LEU A 190 -15.08 5.91 0.32
N PHE A 191 -15.39 5.41 1.51
CA PHE A 191 -14.90 5.95 2.79
C PHE A 191 -13.37 5.85 2.90
N ALA A 192 -12.80 4.70 2.54
CA ALA A 192 -11.36 4.46 2.63
C ALA A 192 -10.55 5.19 1.53
N GLN A 193 -11.10 5.35 0.33
CA GLN A 193 -10.54 6.22 -0.70
C GLN A 193 -10.56 7.71 -0.29
N GLY A 194 -11.59 8.10 0.46
CA GLY A 194 -11.81 9.44 1.00
C GLY A 194 -12.96 10.15 0.29
N LEU A 195 -14.08 10.34 1.00
CA LEU A 195 -15.28 10.97 0.46
C LEU A 195 -15.11 12.47 0.18
N PRO A 196 -15.55 12.96 -1.00
CA PRO A 196 -15.90 14.35 -1.24
C PRO A 196 -17.01 14.87 -0.31
N SER A 197 -17.53 16.07 -0.58
CA SER A 197 -18.77 16.51 0.07
C SER A 197 -19.93 15.64 -0.37
N HIS A 198 -20.76 15.15 0.55
CA HIS A 198 -21.91 14.29 0.22
C HIS A 198 -23.23 14.96 0.63
N ALA A 199 -24.31 14.59 -0.06
CA ALA A 199 -25.69 14.79 0.33
C ALA A 199 -26.40 13.44 0.31
N LEU A 200 -27.37 13.24 1.21
CA LEU A 200 -28.14 12.01 1.32
C LEU A 200 -29.56 12.27 0.83
N VAL A 201 -30.04 11.42 -0.06
CA VAL A 201 -31.36 11.51 -0.69
C VAL A 201 -32.13 10.23 -0.40
N CYS A 202 -33.43 10.34 -0.12
CA CYS A 202 -34.33 9.20 -0.07
C CYS A 202 -35.39 9.31 -1.17
N GLN A 203 -35.62 8.20 -1.88
CA GLN A 203 -36.80 7.98 -2.71
C GLN A 203 -37.87 7.19 -1.94
N GLY A 204 -39.08 7.09 -2.48
CA GLY A 204 -40.16 6.24 -1.94
C GLY A 204 -40.84 6.76 -0.68
N VAL A 205 -40.47 7.95 -0.18
CA VAL A 205 -41.06 8.52 1.03
C VAL A 205 -42.51 8.92 0.80
N SER A 206 -42.89 9.27 -0.43
CA SER A 206 -44.26 9.59 -0.80
C SER A 206 -45.14 8.36 -1.05
N ASP A 207 -44.59 7.22 -1.45
CA ASP A 207 -45.36 5.99 -1.65
C ASP A 207 -45.81 5.36 -0.32
N LEU A 208 -45.05 5.60 0.76
CA LEU A 208 -45.42 5.17 2.10
C LEU A 208 -46.67 5.90 2.64
N PRO A 209 -47.57 5.23 3.39
CA PRO A 209 -48.71 5.87 4.05
C PRO A 209 -48.27 6.97 5.02
N VAL A 210 -48.99 8.10 5.05
CA VAL A 210 -48.62 9.34 5.80
C VAL A 210 -48.19 9.08 7.25
N LYS A 211 -48.84 8.13 7.95
CA LYS A 211 -48.48 7.74 9.33
C LYS A 211 -47.08 7.13 9.44
N LYS A 212 -46.66 6.29 8.47
CA LYS A 212 -45.35 5.62 8.44
C LYS A 212 -44.22 6.53 7.96
N ARG A 213 -44.50 7.58 7.15
CA ARG A 213 -43.47 8.51 6.61
C ARG A 213 -42.59 9.19 7.67
N VAL A 214 -43.15 9.47 8.85
CA VAL A 214 -42.41 10.11 9.95
C VAL A 214 -41.55 9.11 10.71
N GLU A 215 -42.01 7.86 10.80
CA GLU A 215 -41.32 6.76 11.48
C GLU A 215 -40.15 6.25 10.64
N SER A 216 -40.36 5.95 9.35
CA SER A 216 -39.32 5.55 8.42
C SER A 216 -38.20 6.58 8.34
N ARG A 217 -38.54 7.88 8.19
CA ARG A 217 -37.55 8.96 8.21
C ARG A 217 -36.71 8.99 9.50
N ARG A 218 -37.31 8.73 10.66
CA ARG A 218 -36.59 8.64 11.94
C ARG A 218 -35.72 7.38 12.03
N ALA A 219 -36.15 6.26 11.47
CA ALA A 219 -35.36 5.04 11.39
C ALA A 219 -34.13 5.24 10.49
N LEU A 220 -34.33 5.74 9.27
CA LEU A 220 -33.25 6.07 8.33
C LEU A 220 -32.26 7.06 8.94
N SER A 221 -32.73 8.14 9.60
CA SER A 221 -31.81 9.07 10.28
C SER A 221 -30.91 8.39 11.30
N LYS A 222 -31.40 7.39 12.06
CA LYS A 222 -30.57 6.62 13.01
C LYS A 222 -29.55 5.72 12.29
N ILE A 223 -29.97 5.01 11.24
CA ILE A 223 -29.08 4.14 10.44
C ILE A 223 -27.97 5.00 9.80
N VAL A 224 -28.35 6.13 9.21
CA VAL A 224 -27.45 7.13 8.62
C VAL A 224 -26.46 7.69 9.65
N GLU A 225 -26.91 8.03 10.86
CA GLU A 225 -26.06 8.65 11.90
C GLU A 225 -24.85 7.78 12.28
N VAL A 226 -24.96 6.45 12.19
CA VAL A 226 -23.86 5.50 12.43
C VAL A 226 -22.70 5.67 11.43
N ARG A 227 -23.01 5.96 10.15
CA ARG A 227 -22.00 6.08 9.06
C ARG A 227 -21.68 7.53 8.69
N PHE A 228 -22.65 8.42 8.83
CA PHE A 228 -22.60 9.82 8.40
C PHE A 228 -23.05 10.75 9.53
N PRO A 229 -22.17 11.07 10.51
CA PRO A 229 -22.50 12.02 11.57
C PRO A 229 -22.82 13.41 11.00
N ASP A 230 -23.84 14.06 11.57
CA ASP A 230 -24.39 15.38 11.18
C ASP A 230 -24.91 15.50 9.73
N ALA A 231 -25.14 14.39 9.01
CA ALA A 231 -25.65 14.45 7.64
C ALA A 231 -27.14 14.83 7.57
N ARG A 232 -27.50 15.61 6.53
CA ARG A 232 -28.89 15.98 6.24
C ARG A 232 -29.45 15.09 5.15
N LEU A 233 -30.66 14.59 5.41
CA LEU A 233 -31.42 13.71 4.53
C LEU A 233 -32.50 14.52 3.81
N PHE A 234 -32.53 14.41 2.48
CA PHE A 234 -33.48 15.10 1.61
C PHE A 234 -34.45 14.08 0.98
N PRO A 235 -35.78 14.19 1.14
CA PRO A 235 -36.69 13.44 0.28
C PRO A 235 -36.57 13.99 -1.16
N LEU A 236 -36.56 13.13 -2.17
CA LEU A 236 -36.73 13.53 -3.58
C LEU A 236 -37.97 12.86 -4.16
N ASP A 237 -39.13 13.40 -3.79
CA ASP A 237 -40.41 13.02 -4.39
C ASP A 237 -41.06 14.17 -5.19
N THR A 238 -40.57 15.42 -5.07
CA THR A 238 -41.13 16.59 -5.75
C THR A 238 -40.07 17.52 -6.36
N GLU A 239 -40.44 18.23 -7.42
CA GLU A 239 -39.60 19.29 -8.05
C GLU A 239 -39.11 20.33 -7.03
N GLN A 240 -39.95 20.70 -6.06
CA GLN A 240 -39.59 21.68 -5.03
C GLN A 240 -38.42 21.17 -4.19
N ASP A 241 -38.44 19.90 -3.79
CA ASP A 241 -37.33 19.27 -3.08
C ASP A 241 -36.06 19.17 -3.95
N ALA A 242 -36.20 18.92 -5.26
CA ALA A 242 -35.09 18.97 -6.21
C ALA A 242 -34.43 20.36 -6.24
N THR A 243 -35.21 21.45 -6.27
CA THR A 243 -34.64 22.81 -6.15
C THR A 243 -33.98 23.08 -4.79
N LEU A 244 -34.49 22.49 -3.70
CA LEU A 244 -33.87 22.58 -2.38
C LEU A 244 -32.53 21.84 -2.32
N LEU A 245 -32.42 20.67 -2.96
CA LEU A 245 -31.19 19.90 -3.11
C LEU A 245 -30.16 20.64 -3.97
N LEU A 246 -30.56 21.16 -5.13
CA LEU A 246 -29.70 21.97 -6.00
C LEU A 246 -29.13 23.19 -5.26
N ARG A 247 -29.98 23.90 -4.50
CA ARG A 247 -29.56 25.01 -3.63
C ARG A 247 -28.64 24.54 -2.51
N HIS A 248 -28.84 23.33 -1.96
CA HIS A 248 -27.92 22.77 -0.97
C HIS A 248 -26.54 22.50 -1.58
N LEU A 249 -26.46 21.72 -2.66
CA LEU A 249 -25.21 21.37 -3.37
C LEU A 249 -24.42 22.63 -3.75
N GLY A 250 -25.10 23.62 -4.32
CA GLY A 250 -24.50 24.90 -4.71
C GLY A 250 -23.99 25.76 -3.55
N THR A 251 -24.58 25.66 -2.35
CA THR A 251 -24.15 26.45 -1.18
C THR A 251 -23.26 25.69 -0.21
N GLN A 252 -23.15 24.36 -0.37
CA GLN A 252 -22.42 23.43 0.49
C GLN A 252 -20.94 23.83 0.62
N ARG A 253 -20.39 23.63 1.82
CA ARG A 253 -18.94 23.75 2.02
C ARG A 253 -18.27 22.50 1.44
N GLN A 254 -17.35 22.71 0.51
CA GLN A 254 -16.64 21.62 -0.15
C GLN A 254 -15.55 21.02 0.75
N ARG A 255 -15.52 19.70 0.88
CA ARG A 255 -14.46 18.93 1.54
C ARG A 255 -13.26 18.82 0.59
N LYS A 256 -12.13 19.40 0.98
CA LYS A 256 -10.90 19.38 0.17
C LYS A 256 -10.13 18.07 0.40
N LEU A 257 -10.26 17.14 -0.54
CA LEU A 257 -9.41 15.95 -0.57
C LEU A 257 -7.96 16.35 -0.82
N GLY A 258 -7.08 15.95 0.11
CA GLY A 258 -5.68 16.40 0.14
C GLY A 258 -4.89 15.97 -1.09
N PHE A 259 -5.21 14.80 -1.65
CA PHE A 259 -4.60 14.24 -2.85
C PHE A 259 -5.07 14.98 -4.12
N ARG A 260 -6.40 15.06 -4.34
CA ARG A 260 -7.03 15.78 -5.47
C ARG A 260 -6.60 17.25 -5.55
N SER A 261 -6.50 17.94 -4.41
CA SER A 261 -6.20 19.38 -4.36
C SER A 261 -4.75 19.75 -4.71
N ARG A 262 -3.86 18.75 -4.86
CA ARG A 262 -2.42 18.93 -5.16
C ARG A 262 -2.07 18.65 -6.62
N ARG A 263 -2.99 18.06 -7.39
CA ARG A 263 -2.75 17.58 -8.76
C ARG A 263 -3.69 18.25 -9.75
N PRO A 264 -3.20 18.66 -10.92
CA PRO A 264 -4.05 18.91 -12.08
C PRO A 264 -4.75 17.62 -12.47
N HIS A 265 -6.06 17.65 -12.67
CA HIS A 265 -6.83 16.50 -13.12
C HIS A 265 -8.02 16.97 -13.96
N LEU A 266 -8.49 16.10 -14.84
CA LEU A 266 -9.53 16.38 -15.83
C LEU A 266 -10.42 15.14 -15.98
N LEU A 267 -11.72 15.37 -16.14
CA LEU A 267 -12.68 14.34 -16.55
C LEU A 267 -12.95 14.53 -18.04
N ALA A 268 -12.79 13.47 -18.83
CA ALA A 268 -13.00 13.52 -20.26
C ALA A 268 -14.46 13.82 -20.60
N GLN A 269 -14.71 14.91 -21.33
CA GLN A 269 -16.05 15.24 -21.83
C GLN A 269 -16.26 14.79 -23.26
N ARG A 270 -15.31 15.13 -24.15
CA ARG A 270 -15.26 14.66 -25.53
C ARG A 270 -13.92 13.98 -25.76
N VAL A 271 -13.95 12.82 -26.42
CA VAL A 271 -12.77 12.02 -26.72
C VAL A 271 -12.79 11.73 -28.21
N THR A 272 -11.69 12.04 -28.90
CA THR A 272 -11.48 11.67 -30.30
C THR A 272 -10.09 11.07 -30.45
N PHE A 273 -10.02 9.91 -31.07
CA PHE A 273 -8.78 9.22 -31.36
C PHE A 273 -8.37 9.48 -32.81
N THR A 274 -7.14 9.97 -33.01
CA THR A 274 -6.53 10.11 -34.33
C THR A 274 -5.43 9.05 -34.45
N PRO A 275 -5.58 8.02 -35.30
CA PRO A 275 -4.53 7.03 -35.48
C PRO A 275 -3.29 7.71 -36.05
N ASN A 276 -2.11 7.37 -35.55
CA ASN A 276 -0.87 7.88 -36.13
C ASN A 276 -0.71 7.24 -37.52
N SER A 277 -0.65 8.06 -38.57
CA SER A 277 -0.28 7.57 -39.89
C SER A 277 1.12 6.96 -39.82
N PRO A 278 1.41 5.83 -40.49
CA PRO A 278 2.75 5.27 -40.51
C PRO A 278 3.71 6.30 -41.09
N ALA A 279 4.74 6.66 -40.32
CA ALA A 279 5.83 7.48 -40.85
C ALA A 279 6.58 6.62 -41.88
N GLU A 280 6.62 7.07 -43.13
CA GLU A 280 7.31 6.38 -44.21
C GLU A 280 8.80 6.20 -43.86
N GLY A 281 9.22 4.96 -43.58
CA GLY A 281 10.64 4.63 -43.36
C GLY A 281 10.93 3.52 -42.35
N THR A 282 10.07 3.29 -41.35
CA THR A 282 10.26 2.21 -40.37
C THR A 282 9.28 1.07 -40.61
N GLY A 283 9.80 -0.09 -41.03
CA GLY A 283 9.02 -1.30 -41.40
C GLY A 283 8.39 -2.06 -40.23
N VAL A 284 7.87 -1.34 -39.23
CA VAL A 284 7.07 -1.90 -38.13
C VAL A 284 5.60 -1.87 -38.56
N GLY A 285 4.87 -2.95 -38.33
CA GLY A 285 3.43 -3.04 -38.68
C GLY A 285 2.56 -2.00 -37.97
N PRO A 286 1.26 -1.91 -38.30
CA PRO A 286 0.35 -0.94 -37.67
C PRO A 286 0.30 -1.19 -36.16
N THR A 287 0.94 -0.31 -35.38
CA THR A 287 1.19 -0.52 -33.95
C THR A 287 -0.05 -0.41 -33.07
N GLY A 288 -1.21 -0.05 -33.64
CA GLY A 288 -2.44 0.20 -32.88
C GLY A 288 -2.39 1.44 -31.97
N LEU A 289 -1.32 2.22 -32.06
CA LEU A 289 -1.09 3.43 -31.29
C LEU A 289 -1.53 4.67 -32.08
N GLY A 290 -2.05 5.67 -31.37
CA GLY A 290 -2.46 6.94 -31.96
C GLY A 290 -2.42 8.08 -30.97
N THR A 291 -2.72 9.27 -31.47
CA THR A 291 -2.84 10.48 -30.67
C THR A 291 -4.28 10.59 -30.14
N LEU A 292 -4.44 10.55 -28.82
CA LEU A 292 -5.74 10.71 -28.16
C LEU A 292 -5.97 12.19 -27.80
N CYS A 293 -7.01 12.78 -28.40
CA CYS A 293 -7.45 14.14 -28.10
C CYS A 293 -8.59 14.08 -27.08
N VAL A 294 -8.37 14.60 -25.87
CA VAL A 294 -9.35 14.59 -24.77
C VAL A 294 -9.70 16.01 -24.36
N SER A 295 -10.96 16.40 -24.54
CA SER A 295 -11.48 17.71 -24.13
C SER A 295 -12.18 17.63 -22.77
N GLY A 296 -11.94 18.61 -21.89
CA GLY A 296 -12.60 18.71 -20.58
C GLY A 296 -12.14 19.91 -19.75
N TYR A 297 -12.69 20.07 -18.55
CA TYR A 297 -12.31 21.17 -17.65
C TYR A 297 -11.13 20.81 -16.75
N VAL A 298 -10.13 21.70 -16.67
CA VAL A 298 -9.00 21.57 -15.73
C VAL A 298 -9.48 21.78 -14.28
N ARG A 299 -9.22 20.82 -13.40
CA ARG A 299 -9.53 20.88 -11.95
C ARG A 299 -8.26 20.74 -11.10
N GLY A 300 -8.34 21.22 -9.86
CA GLY A 300 -7.26 21.10 -8.85
C GLY A 300 -6.18 22.18 -8.95
N ARG A 301 -5.23 22.02 -9.88
CA ARG A 301 -4.06 22.90 -10.09
C ARG A 301 -3.86 23.21 -11.58
N PRO A 302 -3.10 24.26 -11.94
CA PRO A 302 -2.79 24.56 -13.34
C PRO A 302 -2.06 23.40 -14.01
N LEU A 303 -2.43 23.10 -15.26
CA LEU A 303 -1.86 22.01 -16.04
C LEU A 303 -0.72 22.51 -16.92
N ARG A 304 0.40 21.76 -16.96
CA ARG A 304 1.56 22.01 -17.84
C ARG A 304 1.68 20.89 -18.87
N ALA A 305 2.14 21.23 -20.08
CA ALA A 305 2.36 20.27 -21.16
C ALA A 305 3.61 19.39 -20.94
N ASP A 306 4.60 19.87 -20.19
CA ASP A 306 5.89 19.17 -19.98
C ASP A 306 5.78 17.94 -19.07
N ARG A 307 4.71 17.86 -18.26
CA ARG A 307 4.48 16.81 -17.27
C ARG A 307 3.71 15.65 -17.87
N LEU A 308 4.04 14.43 -17.42
CA LEU A 308 3.31 13.21 -17.77
C LEU A 308 1.86 13.25 -17.30
N VAL A 309 1.00 12.51 -18.00
CA VAL A 309 -0.41 12.29 -17.67
C VAL A 309 -0.64 10.81 -17.43
N HIS A 310 -1.24 10.50 -16.29
CA HIS A 310 -1.77 9.18 -15.97
C HIS A 310 -3.24 9.09 -16.40
N ILE A 311 -3.57 8.05 -17.17
CA ILE A 311 -4.93 7.62 -17.49
C ILE A 311 -5.28 6.48 -16.54
N SER A 312 -6.33 6.63 -15.72
CA SER A 312 -6.68 5.59 -14.74
C SER A 312 -7.04 4.27 -15.43
N GLY A 313 -6.38 3.19 -15.00
CA GLY A 313 -6.54 1.85 -15.59
C GLY A 313 -5.76 1.58 -16.89
N HIS A 314 -5.15 2.59 -17.51
CA HIS A 314 -4.44 2.44 -18.80
C HIS A 314 -2.95 2.82 -18.76
N GLY A 315 -2.49 3.57 -17.77
CA GLY A 315 -1.05 3.81 -17.54
C GLY A 315 -0.61 5.28 -17.65
N ASP A 316 0.69 5.49 -17.83
CA ASP A 316 1.33 6.81 -17.91
C ASP A 316 1.69 7.13 -19.37
N PHE A 317 1.43 8.36 -19.81
CA PHE A 317 1.63 8.82 -21.20
C PHE A 317 2.19 10.25 -21.26
N GLN A 318 2.75 10.62 -22.41
CA GLN A 318 3.27 11.96 -22.69
C GLN A 318 2.21 12.86 -23.37
N LEU A 319 2.25 14.16 -23.06
CA LEU A 319 1.50 15.19 -23.76
C LEU A 319 2.31 15.79 -24.92
N SER A 320 1.62 16.09 -26.02
CA SER A 320 2.15 16.88 -27.15
C SER A 320 1.78 18.35 -27.03
N GLN A 321 0.49 18.62 -26.84
CA GLN A 321 -0.10 19.95 -26.99
C GLN A 321 -1.35 20.11 -26.11
N ILE A 322 -1.58 21.33 -25.65
CA ILE A 322 -2.77 21.76 -24.90
C ILE A 322 -3.42 22.91 -25.66
N ASP A 323 -4.67 22.73 -26.04
CA ASP A 323 -5.50 23.73 -26.73
C ASP A 323 -6.65 24.20 -25.84
N ALA A 324 -7.14 25.42 -26.09
CA ALA A 324 -8.36 25.97 -25.51
C ALA A 324 -9.44 26.15 -26.60
N PRO A 325 -10.29 25.15 -26.84
CA PRO A 325 -11.53 25.33 -27.59
C PRO A 325 -12.54 26.18 -26.78
N SER A 326 -13.63 26.59 -27.41
CA SER A 326 -14.74 27.28 -26.75
C SER A 326 -15.42 26.40 -25.68
N ASP A 327 -15.73 27.00 -24.52
CA ASP A 327 -16.47 26.37 -23.42
C ASP A 327 -17.90 25.99 -23.88
N PRO A 328 -18.33 24.72 -23.79
CA PRO A 328 -19.67 24.28 -24.22
C PRO A 328 -20.79 24.71 -23.25
N LEU A 329 -20.46 25.00 -21.98
CA LEU A 329 -21.44 25.36 -20.94
C LEU A 329 -21.17 26.74 -20.32
N PRO A 330 -21.13 27.84 -21.09
CA PRO A 330 -20.85 29.18 -20.55
C PRO A 330 -22.02 29.68 -19.68
N LEU A 331 -21.73 30.18 -18.47
CA LEU A 331 -22.76 30.62 -17.51
C LEU A 331 -23.68 31.73 -18.05
N ASN A 332 -23.14 32.57 -18.94
CA ASN A 332 -23.94 33.53 -19.72
C ASN A 332 -23.84 33.13 -21.19
N LEU A 333 -24.95 32.73 -21.80
CA LEU A 333 -25.12 32.80 -23.24
C LEU A 333 -25.16 34.29 -23.63
N THR A 334 -23.99 34.90 -23.81
CA THR A 334 -23.93 36.12 -24.62
C THR A 334 -24.25 35.73 -26.05
N THR A 335 -25.50 35.94 -26.45
CA THR A 335 -25.80 36.20 -27.85
C THR A 335 -24.78 37.24 -28.34
N PRO A 336 -24.08 37.00 -29.46
CA PRO A 336 -23.12 37.96 -29.98
C PRO A 336 -23.89 39.23 -30.32
N ARG A 337 -23.74 40.26 -29.49
CA ARG A 337 -24.30 41.57 -29.79
C ARG A 337 -23.62 42.03 -31.08
N PRO A 338 -24.36 42.36 -32.16
CA PRO A 338 -23.73 42.87 -33.37
C PRO A 338 -22.91 44.11 -33.00
N ALA A 339 -21.64 44.09 -33.38
CA ALA A 339 -20.71 45.14 -33.02
C ALA A 339 -21.23 46.49 -33.56
N LYS A 340 -21.24 47.52 -32.72
CA LYS A 340 -21.53 48.88 -33.21
C LYS A 340 -20.42 49.27 -34.20
N PRO A 341 -20.76 49.79 -35.39
CA PRO A 341 -19.76 50.13 -36.39
C PRO A 341 -18.95 51.37 -35.95
N CYS A 342 -17.70 51.14 -35.54
CA CYS A 342 -16.67 52.18 -35.55
C CYS A 342 -16.17 52.33 -36.99
N LYS A 343 -15.98 53.57 -37.44
CA LYS A 343 -15.74 53.89 -38.87
C LYS A 343 -14.27 53.73 -39.28
N ALA A 344 -14.11 53.28 -40.53
CA ALA A 344 -13.06 53.58 -41.51
C ALA A 344 -11.89 52.57 -41.70
N ALA A 345 -11.75 52.14 -42.97
CA ALA A 345 -10.72 51.30 -43.60
C ALA A 345 -10.57 49.85 -43.07
N ASP A 346 -10.42 48.81 -43.89
CA ASP A 346 -10.32 48.75 -45.37
C ASP A 346 -11.18 47.59 -45.94
N VAL A 347 -11.36 47.52 -47.25
CA VAL A 347 -12.27 46.57 -47.91
C VAL A 347 -11.51 45.34 -48.44
N ASP A 348 -11.95 44.13 -48.04
CA ASP A 348 -11.78 42.94 -48.87
C ASP A 348 -12.92 41.91 -48.66
N MET A 349 -13.07 41.00 -49.62
CA MET A 349 -14.35 40.33 -49.94
C MET A 349 -14.68 39.04 -49.14
N MET A 350 -15.97 38.67 -49.26
CA MET A 350 -16.64 37.49 -48.68
C MET A 350 -15.94 36.15 -48.94
N ASP A 351 -15.93 35.29 -47.90
CA ASP A 351 -16.29 33.88 -48.06
C ASP A 351 -17.36 33.52 -47.01
N GLY A 352 -18.23 32.56 -47.33
CA GLY A 352 -19.44 32.23 -46.59
C GLY A 352 -19.45 30.78 -46.11
N GLY A 353 -18.91 30.55 -44.93
CA GLY A 353 -19.07 29.32 -44.17
C GLY A 353 -19.28 29.62 -42.68
N GLU A 354 -20.00 28.76 -41.96
CA GLU A 354 -20.13 28.87 -40.51
C GLU A 354 -18.81 28.42 -39.84
N GLU A 355 -17.84 29.35 -39.76
CA GLU A 355 -16.56 29.08 -39.09
C GLU A 355 -16.76 28.88 -37.57
N GLU A 356 -16.52 27.66 -37.10
CA GLU A 356 -16.25 27.42 -35.67
C GLU A 356 -15.10 28.33 -35.22
N PRO A 357 -15.15 28.94 -34.02
CA PRO A 357 -14.12 29.86 -33.57
C PRO A 357 -12.75 29.14 -33.52
N PRO A 358 -11.69 29.72 -34.11
CA PRO A 358 -10.42 29.04 -34.31
C PRO A 358 -9.83 28.56 -32.97
N ILE A 359 -9.55 27.26 -32.90
CA ILE A 359 -9.05 26.58 -31.70
C ILE A 359 -7.72 27.23 -31.28
N ARG A 360 -7.70 27.84 -30.09
CA ARG A 360 -6.52 28.56 -29.60
C ARG A 360 -5.55 27.61 -28.93
N VAL A 361 -4.40 27.36 -29.57
CA VAL A 361 -3.27 26.66 -28.94
C VAL A 361 -2.81 27.45 -27.71
N LEU A 362 -2.75 26.80 -26.54
CA LEU A 362 -2.24 27.40 -25.32
C LEU A 362 -0.74 27.13 -25.16
N MET A 363 -0.35 25.85 -25.25
CA MET A 363 1.02 25.39 -24.99
C MET A 363 1.34 24.14 -25.83
N LYS A 364 2.59 24.03 -26.27
CA LYS A 364 3.18 22.80 -26.82
C LYS A 364 4.25 22.30 -25.84
N ALA A 365 4.48 21.00 -25.76
CA ALA A 365 5.45 20.41 -24.85
C ALA A 365 6.88 20.50 -25.40
N ASP A 366 7.74 21.29 -24.77
CA ASP A 366 9.13 21.47 -25.20
C ASP A 366 9.92 20.16 -25.06
N PRO A 367 10.55 19.63 -26.12
CA PRO A 367 11.16 18.30 -26.10
C PRO A 367 12.37 18.18 -25.15
N SER A 368 13.03 19.29 -24.81
CA SER A 368 14.15 19.31 -23.85
C SER A 368 13.73 19.37 -22.37
N CYS A 369 12.52 19.88 -22.09
CA CYS A 369 11.99 20.06 -20.73
C CYS A 369 10.99 18.97 -20.34
N ARG A 370 10.50 18.20 -21.33
CA ARG A 370 9.54 17.10 -21.18
C ARG A 370 10.10 15.99 -20.30
N GLU A 371 9.30 15.50 -19.36
CA GLU A 371 9.69 14.35 -18.54
C GLU A 371 9.75 13.06 -19.36
N SER A 372 10.83 12.27 -19.20
CA SER A 372 10.94 10.95 -19.84
C SER A 372 9.95 9.94 -19.26
N LEU A 373 9.51 9.01 -20.09
CA LEU A 373 8.62 7.90 -19.72
C LEU A 373 9.35 6.76 -19.00
N GLN A 374 10.68 6.86 -18.81
CA GLN A 374 11.50 5.82 -18.17
C GLN A 374 11.04 5.59 -16.72
N THR A 375 10.47 4.41 -16.48
CA THR A 375 9.98 3.94 -15.18
C THR A 375 11.08 3.27 -14.36
N GLU A 376 11.90 2.44 -15.00
CA GLU A 376 13.06 1.74 -14.43
C GLU A 376 14.36 2.53 -14.68
N ALA A 377 15.34 2.35 -13.80
CA ALA A 377 16.70 2.79 -14.07
C ALA A 377 17.39 1.80 -15.03
N GLU A 378 18.11 2.32 -16.02
CA GLU A 378 19.00 1.52 -16.86
C GLU A 378 20.12 0.96 -15.97
N VAL A 379 20.27 -0.36 -15.98
CA VAL A 379 21.29 -1.09 -15.22
C VAL A 379 22.28 -1.65 -16.22
N ASP A 380 23.53 -1.18 -16.15
CA ASP A 380 24.63 -1.84 -16.86
C ASP A 380 24.86 -3.21 -16.21
N ALA A 381 24.78 -4.27 -17.02
CA ALA A 381 24.97 -5.64 -16.55
C ALA A 381 26.43 -5.92 -16.15
N MET A 382 27.40 -5.23 -16.77
CA MET A 382 28.83 -5.47 -16.51
C MET A 382 29.36 -4.78 -15.24
N ASP A 383 28.72 -3.70 -14.80
CA ASP A 383 29.11 -2.92 -13.60
C ASP A 383 28.95 -3.74 -12.29
N GLY A 384 28.18 -4.83 -12.33
CA GLY A 384 27.97 -5.75 -11.20
C GLY A 384 28.89 -6.98 -11.17
N GLU A 385 29.65 -7.26 -12.23
CA GLU A 385 30.43 -8.51 -12.37
C GLU A 385 31.95 -8.31 -12.24
N GLN A 386 32.43 -7.05 -12.18
CA GLN A 386 33.86 -6.74 -12.26
C GLN A 386 34.56 -6.53 -10.92
N THR A 387 34.49 -7.55 -10.05
CA THR A 387 35.62 -7.86 -9.15
C THR A 387 36.24 -9.17 -9.60
N TRP A 388 37.31 -9.08 -10.41
CA TRP A 388 38.25 -10.19 -10.53
C TRP A 388 38.71 -10.57 -9.12
N PRO A 389 38.67 -11.86 -8.73
CA PRO A 389 39.22 -12.29 -7.44
C PRO A 389 40.65 -11.79 -7.33
N THR A 390 40.95 -11.05 -6.26
CA THR A 390 42.29 -10.53 -6.05
C THR A 390 43.28 -11.71 -5.98
N GLU A 391 44.49 -11.54 -6.49
CA GLU A 391 45.53 -12.59 -6.49
C GLU A 391 45.75 -13.19 -5.08
N SER A 392 45.58 -12.37 -4.04
CA SER A 392 45.57 -12.78 -2.62
C SER A 392 44.44 -13.74 -2.23
N GLU A 393 43.23 -13.61 -2.79
CA GLU A 393 42.09 -14.51 -2.48
C GLU A 393 42.21 -15.83 -3.25
N LEU A 394 42.78 -15.78 -4.47
CA LEU A 394 43.19 -16.98 -5.20
C LEU A 394 44.28 -17.74 -4.45
N GLN A 395 45.31 -17.05 -3.95
CA GLN A 395 46.34 -17.64 -3.10
C GLN A 395 45.76 -18.21 -1.80
N GLU A 396 44.84 -17.51 -1.11
CA GLU A 396 44.22 -18.04 0.11
C GLU A 396 43.33 -19.28 -0.16
N ALA A 397 42.66 -19.32 -1.31
CA ALA A 397 41.90 -20.50 -1.77
C ALA A 397 42.80 -21.66 -2.23
N GLU A 398 43.94 -21.38 -2.87
CA GLU A 398 44.96 -22.37 -3.21
C GLU A 398 45.66 -22.91 -1.97
N GLU A 399 45.96 -22.09 -0.98
CA GLU A 399 46.46 -22.52 0.33
C GLU A 399 45.43 -23.38 1.06
N ALA A 400 44.15 -23.01 1.04
CA ALA A 400 43.08 -23.82 1.61
C ALA A 400 42.89 -25.16 0.88
N ARG A 401 43.22 -25.23 -0.43
CA ARG A 401 43.31 -26.48 -1.18
C ARG A 401 44.56 -27.28 -0.83
N LYS A 402 45.74 -26.65 -0.76
CA LYS A 402 47.03 -27.28 -0.39
C LYS A 402 47.02 -27.82 1.05
N LYS A 403 46.29 -27.18 1.97
CA LYS A 403 46.09 -27.63 3.36
C LYS A 403 45.25 -28.92 3.48
N LYS A 404 44.64 -29.43 2.40
CA LYS A 404 44.10 -30.79 2.36
C LYS A 404 45.21 -31.82 2.09
N ARG A 405 46.00 -32.16 3.12
CA ARG A 405 46.89 -33.33 3.11
C ARG A 405 46.04 -34.57 2.74
N VAL A 406 46.37 -35.23 1.63
CA VAL A 406 45.74 -36.51 1.24
C VAL A 406 46.45 -37.62 2.01
N MET A 407 45.91 -37.95 3.18
CA MET A 407 46.47 -38.96 4.07
C MET A 407 46.33 -40.36 3.44
N LYS A 408 47.44 -41.09 3.26
CA LYS A 408 47.44 -42.46 2.73
C LYS A 408 47.09 -43.46 3.84
N VAL A 409 45.81 -43.56 4.16
CA VAL A 409 45.30 -44.51 5.17
C VAL A 409 45.14 -45.92 4.57
N PRO A 410 45.49 -47.02 5.27
CA PRO A 410 45.29 -48.38 4.77
C PRO A 410 43.83 -48.70 4.42
N LYS A 411 43.60 -49.50 3.36
CA LYS A 411 42.25 -49.88 2.91
C LYS A 411 41.47 -50.54 4.05
N GLY A 412 40.36 -49.94 4.46
CA GLY A 412 39.48 -50.45 5.51
C GLY A 412 39.60 -49.76 6.88
N THR A 413 40.51 -48.81 7.08
CA THR A 413 40.54 -47.99 8.31
C THR A 413 39.38 -47.00 8.37
N SER A 414 38.72 -46.90 9.52
CA SER A 414 37.72 -45.86 9.79
C SER A 414 38.34 -44.48 10.02
N ASP A 415 37.59 -43.41 9.76
CA ASP A 415 38.01 -42.01 10.00
C ASP A 415 38.55 -41.79 11.43
N TYR A 416 37.98 -42.48 12.43
CA TYR A 416 38.46 -42.40 13.81
C TYR A 416 39.86 -43.00 13.96
N GLN A 417 40.12 -44.17 13.36
CA GLN A 417 41.45 -44.78 13.36
C GLN A 417 42.45 -43.92 12.59
N ALA A 418 42.03 -43.32 11.47
CA ALA A 418 42.86 -42.39 10.69
C ALA A 418 43.37 -41.23 11.54
N THR A 419 42.52 -40.63 12.40
CA THR A 419 42.95 -39.51 13.27
C THR A 419 43.95 -39.85 14.38
N TRP A 420 44.22 -41.14 14.65
CA TRP A 420 45.27 -41.57 15.59
C TRP A 420 46.58 -41.99 14.90
N ILE A 421 46.60 -42.06 13.57
CA ILE A 421 47.83 -42.20 12.80
C ILE A 421 48.49 -40.83 12.75
N VAL A 422 49.21 -40.50 13.83
CA VAL A 422 50.05 -39.31 13.88
C VAL A 422 51.18 -39.52 12.87
N GLU A 423 51.26 -38.66 11.85
CA GLU A 423 52.55 -38.41 11.21
C GLU A 423 53.33 -37.56 12.22
N ASP A 424 54.39 -38.11 12.81
CA ASP A 424 55.22 -37.37 13.77
C ASP A 424 55.88 -36.20 13.02
N ASP A 425 55.51 -34.97 13.38
CA ASP A 425 56.10 -33.73 12.82
C ASP A 425 57.60 -33.54 13.23
N GLU A 426 58.26 -34.58 13.75
CA GLU A 426 59.72 -34.63 14.04
C GLU A 426 60.55 -35.18 12.85
N ASP A 427 59.92 -35.81 11.84
CA ASP A 427 60.59 -36.37 10.65
C ASP A 427 60.74 -35.38 9.46
N GLU A 428 60.38 -34.10 9.62
CA GLU A 428 60.46 -33.08 8.54
C GLU A 428 61.88 -32.53 8.28
N GLU A 429 62.88 -32.76 9.13
CA GLU A 429 64.27 -32.29 8.89
C GLU A 429 65.16 -33.29 8.10
N ASN A 430 64.65 -34.45 7.69
CA ASN A 430 65.49 -35.51 7.08
C ASN A 430 64.94 -36.12 5.78
N ARG A 431 64.18 -35.34 4.99
CA ARG A 431 63.72 -35.72 3.64
C ARG A 431 64.02 -34.68 2.55
N GLU A 432 65.00 -33.80 2.77
CA GLU A 432 65.58 -32.91 1.75
C GLU A 432 67.00 -33.34 1.33
N MET A 433 67.27 -34.64 1.19
CA MET A 433 68.54 -35.11 0.60
C MET A 433 68.45 -36.51 -0.04
N ASP A 434 67.65 -36.64 -1.11
CA ASP A 434 67.95 -37.60 -2.19
C ASP A 434 67.20 -37.25 -3.50
N GLU A 435 67.55 -36.09 -4.09
CA GLU A 435 67.22 -35.77 -5.49
C GLU A 435 68.48 -35.26 -6.22
N GLN A 436 69.37 -36.15 -6.67
CA GLN A 436 70.11 -35.93 -7.92
C GLN A 436 70.88 -37.15 -8.49
N TYR A 437 70.66 -37.39 -9.79
CA TYR A 437 71.39 -38.23 -10.76
C TYR A 437 71.43 -39.77 -10.57
N SER A 438 70.68 -40.46 -11.43
CA SER A 438 71.27 -41.13 -12.60
C SER A 438 70.25 -41.32 -13.72
N ASP A 439 70.60 -40.89 -14.93
CA ASP A 439 69.88 -41.09 -16.19
C ASP A 439 70.80 -41.96 -17.06
N GLU A 440 70.43 -43.21 -17.32
CA GLU A 440 70.97 -44.05 -18.41
C GLU A 440 69.87 -44.98 -18.92
N GLU A 441 69.88 -45.19 -20.24
CA GLU A 441 68.89 -45.90 -21.05
C GLU A 441 69.04 -47.42 -20.97
N ASP A 442 67.96 -48.17 -21.22
CA ASP A 442 68.02 -49.30 -22.18
C ASP A 442 66.60 -49.62 -22.67
N ASP A 443 66.46 -49.74 -24.00
CA ASP A 443 65.26 -50.23 -24.68
C ASP A 443 65.17 -51.77 -24.57
N ASP A 444 63.96 -52.32 -24.71
CA ASP A 444 63.73 -53.45 -25.62
C ASP A 444 62.22 -53.61 -25.87
N ASP A 445 61.86 -53.69 -27.15
CA ASP A 445 60.51 -53.97 -27.64
C ASP A 445 60.14 -55.46 -27.46
N ASP A 446 58.84 -55.78 -27.38
CA ASP A 446 58.13 -56.56 -28.43
C ASP A 446 56.76 -57.09 -27.97
N ASP A 447 55.80 -56.77 -28.84
CA ASP A 447 54.51 -57.35 -29.21
C ASP A 447 54.00 -58.74 -28.74
N ASP A 448 52.68 -58.85 -28.94
CA ASP A 448 51.89 -60.02 -29.35
C ASP A 448 51.50 -61.15 -28.37
N ASP A 449 50.25 -60.99 -27.91
CA ASP A 449 49.08 -61.82 -28.29
C ASP A 449 48.83 -63.22 -27.67
N ASP A 450 47.56 -63.62 -27.85
CA ASP A 450 46.98 -64.97 -27.73
C ASP A 450 46.84 -65.64 -26.33
N MET A 451 45.79 -66.42 -26.02
CA MET A 451 44.43 -66.64 -26.58
C MET A 451 43.71 -67.66 -25.67
N LEU A 452 42.37 -67.59 -25.55
CA LEU A 452 41.46 -68.75 -25.32
C LEU A 452 41.67 -69.60 -24.03
N ASP A 453 40.92 -70.67 -23.75
CA ASP A 453 39.48 -70.74 -23.37
C ASP A 453 39.39 -71.81 -22.22
N GLU A 454 38.29 -72.37 -21.71
CA GLU A 454 36.87 -72.42 -22.07
C GLU A 454 36.01 -72.49 -20.77
N ALA A 455 34.74 -72.90 -20.88
CA ALA A 455 33.82 -73.17 -19.77
C ALA A 455 34.17 -74.42 -18.92
N MET A 456 33.68 -74.45 -17.66
CA MET A 456 32.99 -75.66 -17.18
C MET A 456 31.93 -75.35 -16.12
N ASP A 457 30.73 -75.90 -16.35
CA ASP A 457 29.58 -75.90 -15.44
C ASP A 457 29.64 -77.12 -14.49
N GLY A 458 28.89 -77.11 -13.38
CA GLY A 458 29.01 -78.16 -12.35
C GLY A 458 28.13 -78.02 -11.10
N GLU A 459 26.83 -78.25 -11.28
CA GLU A 459 25.89 -79.04 -10.44
C GLU A 459 26.57 -79.94 -9.34
N ASP A 460 26.00 -80.24 -8.15
CA ASP A 460 24.61 -80.14 -7.66
C ASP A 460 24.43 -80.44 -6.13
N GLU A 461 23.16 -80.46 -5.68
CA GLU A 461 22.53 -81.16 -4.52
C GLU A 461 22.56 -80.62 -3.05
N GLU A 462 21.35 -80.21 -2.60
CA GLU A 462 20.55 -80.61 -1.42
C GLU A 462 21.20 -80.96 -0.04
N ASN A 463 20.71 -80.39 1.08
CA ASN A 463 19.45 -80.82 1.75
C ASN A 463 19.22 -80.22 3.17
N SER A 464 17.95 -80.07 3.51
CA SER A 464 17.25 -79.66 4.74
C SER A 464 17.63 -80.32 6.08
N SER A 465 17.51 -79.54 7.18
CA SER A 465 16.98 -79.87 8.54
C SER A 465 17.56 -78.89 9.60
N GLN A 466 16.91 -78.50 10.71
CA GLN A 466 15.58 -78.76 11.29
C GLN A 466 15.23 -77.63 12.29
N ASP A 467 13.95 -77.24 12.39
CA ASP A 467 13.36 -76.50 13.53
C ASP A 467 12.99 -77.50 14.66
N PRO A 468 12.88 -77.13 15.96
CA PRO A 468 11.59 -76.66 16.48
C PRO A 468 11.61 -75.64 17.64
N GLY A 469 11.03 -74.46 17.41
CA GLY A 469 9.82 -73.95 18.08
C GLY A 469 9.80 -73.52 19.58
N SER A 470 8.99 -72.48 19.88
CA SER A 470 7.92 -72.49 20.92
C SER A 470 7.31 -71.10 21.24
N GLY A 471 6.12 -70.79 20.68
CA GLY A 471 5.04 -69.98 21.31
C GLY A 471 5.26 -68.45 21.51
N CYS A 472 4.23 -67.58 21.48
CA CYS A 472 2.79 -67.76 21.26
C CYS A 472 2.17 -66.47 20.65
N GLU A 473 0.99 -66.63 20.04
CA GLU A 473 -0.10 -65.63 19.90
C GLU A 473 0.16 -64.34 19.10
N GLU A 474 -0.29 -64.37 17.83
CA GLU A 474 -0.76 -63.18 17.10
C GLU A 474 -2.23 -62.92 17.48
N GLU A 475 -2.54 -61.76 18.04
CA GLU A 475 -3.93 -61.26 18.11
C GLU A 475 -4.23 -60.50 16.80
N GLN A 476 -5.17 -61.02 16.03
CA GLN A 476 -5.78 -60.31 14.91
C GLN A 476 -6.86 -59.39 15.47
N GLU A 477 -6.63 -58.09 15.51
CA GLU A 477 -7.72 -57.12 15.65
C GLU A 477 -8.37 -56.95 14.28
N GLU A 478 -9.57 -57.53 14.12
CA GLU A 478 -10.44 -57.26 12.98
C GLU A 478 -10.97 -55.82 13.10
N GLU A 479 -10.65 -54.96 12.11
CA GLU A 479 -11.31 -53.65 11.99
C GLU A 479 -12.77 -53.88 11.56
N GLU A 480 -13.70 -53.92 12.51
CA GLU A 480 -15.13 -53.85 12.23
C GLU A 480 -15.46 -52.48 11.62
N GLU A 481 -15.69 -52.44 10.30
CA GLU A 481 -16.32 -51.30 9.63
C GLU A 481 -17.76 -51.13 10.15
N GLU A 482 -17.98 -50.28 11.17
CA GLU A 482 -19.33 -49.83 11.54
C GLU A 482 -19.92 -49.00 10.39
N GLU A 483 -20.67 -49.67 9.52
CA GLU A 483 -21.46 -49.06 8.45
C GLU A 483 -22.60 -48.22 9.09
N VAL A 484 -22.31 -46.97 9.47
CA VAL A 484 -23.27 -46.05 10.10
C VAL A 484 -24.32 -45.61 9.07
N ARG A 485 -25.34 -46.46 8.95
CA ARG A 485 -26.54 -46.37 8.13
C ARG A 485 -27.05 -44.94 7.91
N SER A 486 -26.67 -44.36 6.77
CA SER A 486 -27.11 -43.03 6.34
C SER A 486 -28.63 -42.95 6.23
N THR A 487 -29.28 -42.17 7.10
CA THR A 487 -30.71 -41.90 7.00
C THR A 487 -31.01 -41.00 5.81
N GLU A 488 -31.75 -41.52 4.84
CA GLU A 488 -32.13 -40.84 3.60
C GLU A 488 -32.86 -39.50 3.85
N ARG A 489 -32.17 -38.38 3.60
CA ARG A 489 -32.76 -37.06 3.36
C ARG A 489 -32.25 -36.46 2.05
N ALA A 490 -32.24 -37.27 0.99
CA ALA A 490 -31.89 -36.82 -0.34
C ALA A 490 -32.89 -35.80 -0.90
N GLY A 491 -32.40 -34.72 -1.51
CA GLY A 491 -33.23 -33.80 -2.29
C GLY A 491 -32.64 -32.42 -2.59
N ALA A 492 -31.72 -31.91 -1.77
CA ALA A 492 -31.15 -30.56 -1.92
C ALA A 492 -29.65 -30.53 -2.25
N ASP A 493 -28.84 -31.41 -1.65
CA ASP A 493 -27.37 -31.25 -1.64
C ASP A 493 -26.67 -31.66 -2.94
N GLN A 494 -27.23 -32.57 -3.73
CA GLN A 494 -26.62 -33.10 -4.98
C GLN A 494 -26.39 -32.08 -6.10
N ARG A 495 -26.71 -30.79 -5.90
CA ARG A 495 -26.37 -29.70 -6.83
C ARG A 495 -25.24 -28.80 -6.34
N TYR A 496 -24.72 -29.06 -5.15
CA TYR A 496 -23.60 -28.33 -4.55
C TYR A 496 -22.26 -28.92 -5.03
N ASP A 497 -22.20 -30.25 -5.11
CA ASP A 497 -20.96 -31.00 -5.39
C ASP A 497 -20.44 -30.82 -6.83
N GLU A 498 -21.31 -30.62 -7.83
CA GLU A 498 -20.90 -30.56 -9.25
C GLU A 498 -20.15 -29.27 -9.66
N GLN A 499 -19.98 -28.29 -8.76
CA GLN A 499 -19.31 -27.01 -9.03
C GLN A 499 -18.21 -26.62 -8.03
N MET A 500 -17.91 -27.47 -7.04
CA MET A 500 -16.80 -27.25 -6.11
C MET A 500 -15.47 -27.77 -6.71
N ASP A 501 -14.44 -26.93 -6.72
CA ASP A 501 -13.07 -27.36 -6.98
C ASP A 501 -12.45 -27.84 -5.66
N GLU A 502 -12.53 -29.16 -5.42
CA GLU A 502 -12.01 -29.83 -4.21
C GLU A 502 -10.57 -29.41 -3.87
N ALA A 503 -9.72 -29.18 -4.88
CA ALA A 503 -8.34 -28.77 -4.67
C ALA A 503 -8.22 -27.31 -4.18
N ALA A 504 -9.12 -26.43 -4.61
CA ALA A 504 -9.19 -25.05 -4.13
C ALA A 504 -9.70 -24.98 -2.67
N GLU A 505 -10.65 -25.85 -2.32
CA GLU A 505 -11.13 -26.02 -0.94
C GLU A 505 -10.04 -26.60 -0.03
N GLU A 506 -9.36 -27.67 -0.43
CA GLU A 506 -8.26 -28.27 0.34
C GLU A 506 -7.14 -27.23 0.60
N GLU A 507 -6.77 -26.43 -0.42
CA GLU A 507 -5.82 -25.33 -0.22
C GLU A 507 -6.36 -24.26 0.73
N GLY A 508 -7.67 -23.99 0.68
CA GLY A 508 -8.40 -23.13 1.62
C GLY A 508 -8.27 -23.62 3.07
N LEU A 509 -8.70 -24.85 3.36
CA LEU A 509 -8.60 -25.47 4.69
C LEU A 509 -7.14 -25.48 5.17
N LYS A 510 -6.19 -25.80 4.31
CA LYS A 510 -4.76 -25.77 4.61
C LYS A 510 -4.26 -24.37 4.97
N ARG A 511 -4.72 -23.31 4.30
CA ARG A 511 -4.42 -21.91 4.66
C ARG A 511 -5.00 -21.54 6.03
N TYR A 512 -6.21 -22.01 6.38
CA TYR A 512 -6.78 -21.84 7.73
C TYR A 512 -5.98 -22.58 8.80
N ARG A 513 -5.62 -23.85 8.57
CA ARG A 513 -4.74 -24.64 9.46
C ARG A 513 -3.38 -23.94 9.67
N GLU A 514 -2.73 -23.47 8.59
CA GLU A 514 -1.48 -22.70 8.67
C GLU A 514 -1.63 -21.38 9.46
N ALA A 515 -2.77 -20.70 9.33
CA ALA A 515 -3.04 -19.44 10.03
C ALA A 515 -3.24 -19.66 11.54
N ARG A 516 -4.10 -20.62 11.93
CA ARG A 516 -4.34 -21.04 13.34
C ARG A 516 -3.02 -21.52 13.97
N ALA A 517 -2.24 -22.33 13.26
CA ALA A 517 -0.92 -22.78 13.70
C ALA A 517 0.08 -21.62 13.90
N ASN A 518 0.13 -20.64 12.98
CA ASN A 518 1.03 -19.48 13.13
C ASN A 518 0.57 -18.49 14.22
N GLU A 519 -0.71 -18.45 14.57
CA GLU A 519 -1.22 -17.68 15.71
C GLU A 519 -0.81 -18.31 17.05
N MET A 520 -0.97 -19.64 17.18
CA MET A 520 -0.53 -20.40 18.36
C MET A 520 1.01 -20.44 18.49
N PHE A 521 1.72 -20.63 17.38
CA PHE A 521 3.17 -20.88 17.32
C PHE A 521 3.88 -19.90 16.37
N PRO A 522 4.11 -18.64 16.81
CA PRO A 522 4.50 -17.54 15.91
C PRO A 522 5.93 -17.66 15.37
N ASP A 523 6.00 -17.95 14.07
CA ASP A 523 7.20 -18.22 13.28
C ASP A 523 7.99 -19.50 13.64
N GLU A 524 7.41 -20.42 14.40
CA GLU A 524 8.02 -21.73 14.63
C GLU A 524 8.11 -22.51 13.29
N VAL A 525 9.20 -23.24 13.09
CA VAL A 525 9.48 -24.07 11.89
C VAL A 525 10.36 -25.23 12.33
N ASP A 526 9.96 -26.45 11.99
CA ASP A 526 10.76 -27.63 12.29
C ASP A 526 12.02 -27.71 11.41
N THR A 527 13.07 -28.27 12.00
CA THR A 527 14.27 -28.62 11.26
C THR A 527 14.01 -29.90 10.46
N PRO A 528 14.36 -29.93 9.16
CA PRO A 528 14.23 -31.16 8.38
C PRO A 528 15.29 -32.16 8.81
N LEU A 529 14.99 -33.44 8.62
CA LEU A 529 15.94 -34.52 8.83
C LEU A 529 16.92 -34.63 7.65
N ASP A 530 16.41 -34.49 6.42
CA ASP A 530 17.12 -34.83 5.18
C ASP A 530 18.20 -33.81 4.77
N THR A 531 18.08 -32.56 5.23
CA THR A 531 18.98 -31.47 4.83
C THR A 531 19.61 -30.79 6.05
N ALA A 532 20.94 -30.68 6.06
CA ALA A 532 21.66 -30.03 7.15
C ALA A 532 21.15 -28.60 7.39
N ALA A 533 20.90 -28.25 8.65
CA ALA A 533 20.27 -26.99 9.03
C ALA A 533 21.12 -25.77 8.61
N ARG A 534 22.46 -25.89 8.61
CA ARG A 534 23.37 -24.86 8.08
C ARG A 534 23.05 -24.51 6.62
N ILE A 535 22.79 -25.51 5.77
CA ILE A 535 22.50 -25.32 4.34
C ILE A 535 21.13 -24.66 4.17
N ARG A 536 20.08 -25.22 4.79
CA ARG A 536 18.71 -24.69 4.72
C ARG A 536 18.60 -23.26 5.25
N PHE A 537 19.36 -22.92 6.29
CA PHE A 537 19.34 -21.61 6.93
C PHE A 537 20.59 -20.75 6.64
N GLN A 538 21.37 -21.05 5.59
CA GLN A 538 22.64 -20.37 5.27
C GLN A 538 22.53 -18.84 5.20
N ARG A 539 21.40 -18.32 4.70
CA ARG A 539 21.14 -16.87 4.58
C ARG A 539 20.50 -16.23 5.84
N TYR A 540 20.51 -16.92 6.97
CA TYR A 540 19.99 -16.41 8.25
C TYR A 540 21.13 -16.14 9.24
N ARG A 541 20.94 -15.13 10.08
CA ARG A 541 21.83 -14.82 11.20
C ARG A 541 21.07 -14.68 12.52
N GLY A 542 21.71 -15.06 13.62
CA GLY A 542 21.23 -14.78 14.95
C GLY A 542 21.40 -13.30 15.30
N LEU A 543 20.42 -12.71 16.00
CA LEU A 543 20.53 -11.36 16.54
C LEU A 543 20.31 -11.41 18.06
N LYS A 544 21.25 -10.86 18.83
CA LYS A 544 21.16 -10.73 20.29
C LYS A 544 19.95 -9.89 20.74
N SER A 545 19.58 -8.88 19.96
CA SER A 545 18.40 -8.05 20.21
C SER A 545 17.87 -7.48 18.91
N PHE A 546 16.62 -7.80 18.58
CA PHE A 546 15.95 -7.28 17.38
C PHE A 546 15.93 -5.74 17.33
N ARG A 547 15.83 -5.08 18.49
CA ARG A 547 15.79 -3.60 18.57
C ARG A 547 17.18 -2.98 18.46
N SER A 548 18.19 -3.47 19.19
CA SER A 548 19.47 -2.78 19.32
C SER A 548 20.62 -3.31 18.46
N SER A 549 20.59 -4.58 18.00
CA SER A 549 21.63 -5.09 17.09
C SER A 549 21.50 -4.41 15.71
N PRO A 550 22.56 -3.79 15.15
CA PRO A 550 22.49 -3.14 13.85
C PRO A 550 22.22 -4.14 12.72
N TRP A 551 21.68 -3.65 11.61
CA TRP A 551 21.53 -4.38 10.35
C TRP A 551 21.70 -3.37 9.23
N ASP A 552 22.64 -3.60 8.31
CA ASP A 552 22.94 -2.66 7.23
C ASP A 552 21.85 -2.71 6.12
N PRO A 553 21.22 -1.57 5.77
CA PRO A 553 20.29 -1.48 4.65
C PRO A 553 20.91 -1.69 3.25
N MET A 554 22.23 -1.68 3.08
CA MET A 554 22.90 -1.93 1.79
C MET A 554 23.50 -3.34 1.65
N GLU A 555 23.40 -4.17 2.70
CA GLU A 555 23.90 -5.54 2.67
C GLU A 555 22.96 -6.49 1.92
N ASN A 556 23.53 -7.38 1.09
CA ASN A 556 22.85 -8.49 0.43
C ASN A 556 21.61 -8.03 -0.39
N LEU A 557 21.77 -7.00 -1.22
CA LEU A 557 20.72 -6.45 -2.09
C LEU A 557 20.43 -7.39 -3.29
N PRO A 558 19.17 -7.53 -3.72
CA PRO A 558 18.82 -8.27 -4.94
C PRO A 558 19.05 -7.40 -6.19
N ILE A 559 19.25 -8.01 -7.35
CA ILE A 559 19.41 -7.29 -8.64
C ILE A 559 18.28 -6.28 -8.91
N ASN A 560 17.04 -6.58 -8.51
CA ASN A 560 15.91 -5.65 -8.68
C ASN A 560 16.06 -4.32 -7.92
N TYR A 561 16.98 -4.21 -6.95
CA TYR A 561 17.25 -2.97 -6.25
C TYR A 561 18.15 -1.99 -7.04
N SER A 562 18.85 -2.41 -8.10
CA SER A 562 19.57 -1.47 -8.98
C SER A 562 18.63 -0.75 -9.96
N ARG A 563 17.50 -1.37 -10.31
CA ARG A 563 16.48 -0.82 -11.23
C ARG A 563 15.59 0.28 -10.63
N ILE A 564 15.64 0.47 -9.31
CA ILE A 564 14.75 1.39 -8.59
C ILE A 564 15.43 2.70 -8.19
N PHE A 565 14.65 3.76 -8.11
CA PHE A 565 15.13 5.06 -7.68
C PHE A 565 15.00 5.24 -6.16
N GLN A 566 16.06 5.76 -5.54
CA GLN A 566 16.10 6.12 -4.13
C GLN A 566 16.11 7.64 -3.96
N PHE A 567 15.32 8.15 -3.00
CA PHE A 567 15.46 9.53 -2.53
C PHE A 567 16.52 9.65 -1.43
N GLN A 568 17.38 10.67 -1.52
CA GLN A 568 18.26 11.06 -0.39
C GLN A 568 17.44 11.48 0.85
N SER A 569 16.29 12.12 0.65
CA SER A 569 15.34 12.44 1.73
C SER A 569 13.92 12.60 1.17
N TYR A 570 13.08 11.58 1.35
CA TYR A 570 11.69 11.57 0.86
C TYR A 570 10.89 12.78 1.35
N GLU A 571 10.93 13.10 2.66
CA GLU A 571 10.16 14.23 3.21
C GLU A 571 10.57 15.58 2.62
N ARG A 572 11.87 15.81 2.42
CA ARG A 572 12.37 17.09 1.89
C ARG A 572 11.96 17.25 0.43
N THR A 573 12.17 16.22 -0.39
CA THR A 573 11.77 16.22 -1.80
C THR A 573 10.27 16.41 -1.93
N ARG A 574 9.46 15.65 -1.18
CA ARG A 574 8.00 15.77 -1.12
C ARG A 574 7.54 17.19 -0.74
N ARG A 575 8.14 17.82 0.27
CA ARG A 575 7.78 19.20 0.66
C ARG A 575 8.15 20.20 -0.42
N ARG A 576 9.27 19.98 -1.13
CA ARG A 576 9.74 20.83 -2.24
C ARG A 576 8.81 20.73 -3.45
N THR A 577 8.60 19.53 -3.99
CA THR A 577 7.75 19.31 -5.19
C THR A 577 6.32 19.80 -5.00
N LEU A 578 5.77 19.65 -3.78
CA LEU A 578 4.44 20.15 -3.44
C LEU A 578 4.38 21.67 -3.17
N ALA A 579 5.52 22.32 -2.91
CA ALA A 579 5.61 23.78 -2.80
C ALA A 579 5.79 24.40 -4.19
N GLU A 580 6.62 23.80 -5.05
CA GLU A 580 6.79 24.14 -6.46
C GLU A 580 5.43 24.04 -7.18
N ALA A 581 4.78 22.87 -7.17
CA ALA A 581 3.42 22.67 -7.72
C ALA A 581 2.32 23.50 -7.03
N ALA A 582 2.61 24.19 -5.93
CA ALA A 582 1.71 25.12 -5.29
C ALA A 582 1.94 26.60 -5.68
N ALA A 583 3.14 26.93 -6.13
CA ALA A 583 3.60 28.24 -6.60
C ALA A 583 3.55 28.37 -8.14
N ASP A 584 3.50 27.24 -8.87
CA ASP A 584 3.24 27.21 -10.31
C ASP A 584 1.91 27.93 -10.64
N GLU A 585 2.01 29.13 -11.21
CA GLU A 585 0.91 29.88 -11.84
C GLU A 585 0.99 29.85 -13.39
N GLU A 586 2.03 29.22 -13.93
CA GLU A 586 2.29 29.05 -15.37
C GLU A 586 1.69 27.73 -15.87
N GLY A 587 0.65 27.83 -16.71
CA GLY A 587 -0.05 26.68 -17.29
C GLY A 587 -1.51 26.98 -17.63
N ALA A 588 -2.23 25.96 -18.12
CA ALA A 588 -3.68 26.06 -18.33
C ALA A 588 -4.41 26.13 -16.97
N MET A 589 -5.13 27.22 -16.74
CA MET A 589 -5.69 27.53 -15.42
C MET A 589 -6.93 26.71 -15.08
N VAL A 590 -7.15 26.50 -13.78
CA VAL A 590 -8.32 25.77 -13.24
C VAL A 590 -9.62 26.46 -13.68
N GLY A 591 -10.52 25.69 -14.30
CA GLY A 591 -11.79 26.16 -14.84
C GLY A 591 -11.80 26.41 -16.34
N TRP A 592 -10.64 26.40 -17.00
CA TRP A 592 -10.59 26.44 -18.47
C TRP A 592 -11.02 25.09 -19.06
N TYR A 593 -11.76 25.16 -20.16
CA TYR A 593 -12.05 24.02 -21.02
C TYR A 593 -10.89 23.85 -21.98
N VAL A 594 -10.24 22.69 -21.98
CA VAL A 594 -9.03 22.41 -22.75
C VAL A 594 -9.12 21.09 -23.49
N THR A 595 -8.45 20.98 -24.64
CA THR A 595 -8.19 19.72 -25.33
C THR A 595 -6.73 19.33 -25.14
N LEU A 596 -6.50 18.11 -24.67
CA LEU A 596 -5.18 17.52 -24.45
C LEU A 596 -4.88 16.54 -25.56
N HIS A 597 -3.73 16.69 -26.23
CA HIS A 597 -3.23 15.74 -27.22
C HIS A 597 -2.20 14.83 -26.54
N ILE A 598 -2.57 13.58 -26.29
CA ILE A 598 -1.74 12.55 -25.64
C ILE A 598 -1.15 11.64 -26.72
N ILE A 599 0.16 11.40 -26.67
CA ILE A 599 0.92 10.64 -27.67
C ILE A 599 0.94 9.14 -27.31
N ASP A 600 1.03 8.27 -28.31
CA ASP A 600 1.24 6.82 -28.21
C ASP A 600 0.25 6.08 -27.31
N VAL A 601 -1.04 6.42 -27.44
CA VAL A 601 -2.13 5.78 -26.72
C VAL A 601 -2.68 4.58 -27.52
N PRO A 602 -2.89 3.40 -26.92
CA PRO A 602 -3.49 2.26 -27.61
C PRO A 602 -5.01 2.44 -27.81
N PHE A 603 -5.54 1.88 -28.90
CA PHE A 603 -6.96 1.97 -29.24
C PHE A 603 -7.91 1.39 -28.17
N SER A 604 -7.46 0.47 -27.33
CA SER A 604 -8.24 -0.09 -26.20
C SER A 604 -8.72 0.98 -25.19
N VAL A 605 -8.06 2.13 -25.13
CA VAL A 605 -8.54 3.29 -24.35
C VAL A 605 -9.84 3.85 -24.95
N MET A 606 -9.94 3.91 -26.28
CA MET A 606 -11.16 4.36 -26.98
C MET A 606 -12.28 3.32 -26.87
N GLU A 607 -11.96 2.02 -26.93
CA GLU A 607 -12.92 0.94 -26.68
C GLU A 607 -13.53 1.03 -25.28
N SER A 608 -12.72 1.35 -24.26
CA SER A 608 -13.22 1.52 -22.88
C SER A 608 -14.20 2.70 -22.75
N VAL A 609 -14.01 3.78 -23.52
CA VAL A 609 -14.97 4.89 -23.62
C VAL A 609 -16.25 4.43 -24.31
N GLN A 610 -16.14 3.71 -25.43
CA GLN A 610 -17.30 3.20 -26.17
C GLN A 610 -18.11 2.18 -25.35
N SER A 611 -17.45 1.37 -24.52
CA SER A 611 -18.11 0.45 -23.57
C SER A 611 -18.76 1.16 -22.37
N GLY A 612 -18.68 2.50 -22.31
CA GLY A 612 -19.40 3.33 -21.36
C GLY A 612 -18.60 3.82 -20.15
N ARG A 613 -17.27 3.63 -20.12
CA ARG A 613 -16.45 3.99 -18.94
C ARG A 613 -15.94 5.43 -18.98
N PRO A 614 -15.94 6.14 -17.84
CA PRO A 614 -15.37 7.48 -17.74
C PRO A 614 -13.83 7.46 -17.76
N LEU A 615 -13.22 8.23 -18.65
CA LEU A 615 -11.78 8.48 -18.60
C LEU A 615 -11.43 9.60 -17.63
N VAL A 616 -10.56 9.26 -16.68
CA VAL A 616 -9.96 10.18 -15.70
C VAL A 616 -8.50 10.40 -16.04
N LEU A 617 -8.15 11.67 -16.29
CA LEU A 617 -6.79 12.12 -16.59
C LEU A 617 -6.22 12.87 -15.39
N VAL A 618 -4.98 12.55 -15.00
CA VAL A 618 -4.28 13.21 -13.89
C VAL A 618 -2.85 13.51 -14.29
N SER A 619 -2.44 14.76 -14.15
CA SER A 619 -1.02 15.12 -14.33
C SER A 619 -0.21 14.63 -13.14
N LEU A 620 0.88 13.92 -13.44
CA LEU A 620 1.82 13.41 -12.46
C LEU A 620 2.68 14.54 -11.90
N LEU A 621 3.21 14.34 -10.69
CA LEU A 621 4.23 15.21 -10.13
C LEU A 621 5.63 14.72 -10.55
N PRO A 622 6.66 15.58 -10.50
CA PRO A 622 8.01 15.19 -10.90
C PRO A 622 8.51 13.94 -10.17
N HIS A 623 9.03 12.99 -10.94
CA HIS A 623 9.58 11.70 -10.47
C HIS A 623 8.54 10.65 -10.01
N GLU A 624 7.26 10.77 -10.36
CA GLU A 624 6.24 9.76 -10.00
C GLU A 624 6.06 8.62 -11.01
N GLN A 625 6.61 8.73 -12.22
CA GLN A 625 6.75 7.61 -13.16
C GLN A 625 7.78 6.58 -12.67
N LYS A 626 8.73 7.03 -11.85
CA LYS A 626 9.89 6.26 -11.42
C LYS A 626 9.53 5.18 -10.40
N MET A 627 10.08 3.98 -10.59
CA MET A 627 9.90 2.84 -9.70
C MET A 627 10.65 3.01 -8.37
N SER A 628 10.02 2.62 -7.26
CA SER A 628 10.67 2.50 -5.95
C SER A 628 9.95 1.48 -5.06
N VAL A 629 10.45 1.32 -3.82
CA VAL A 629 9.74 0.53 -2.79
C VAL A 629 8.75 1.45 -2.07
N MET A 630 7.46 1.17 -2.24
CA MET A 630 6.37 1.88 -1.57
C MET A 630 5.97 1.18 -0.27
N HIS A 631 5.71 1.97 0.78
CA HIS A 631 5.22 1.51 2.07
C HIS A 631 3.81 2.04 2.34
N LEU A 632 2.86 1.14 2.46
CA LEU A 632 1.44 1.43 2.65
C LEU A 632 1.06 0.99 4.06
N LEU A 633 0.44 1.88 4.86
CA LEU A 633 -0.07 1.53 6.18
C LEU A 633 -1.53 1.10 6.02
N VAL A 634 -1.81 -0.18 6.23
CA VAL A 634 -3.15 -0.76 6.02
C VAL A 634 -3.72 -1.37 7.30
N ARG A 635 -5.04 -1.42 7.38
CA ARG A 635 -5.80 -2.23 8.33
C ARG A 635 -6.73 -3.15 7.54
N ARG A 636 -6.85 -4.39 8.00
CA ARG A 636 -7.80 -5.35 7.45
C ARG A 636 -9.23 -4.81 7.56
N HIS A 637 -10.06 -5.05 6.56
CA HIS A 637 -11.47 -4.67 6.59
C HIS A 637 -12.28 -5.71 7.37
N PRO A 638 -13.19 -5.33 8.29
CA PRO A 638 -13.91 -6.29 9.13
C PRO A 638 -14.78 -7.31 8.39
N SER A 639 -15.21 -7.02 7.16
CA SER A 639 -16.05 -7.95 6.38
C SER A 639 -15.30 -9.15 5.79
N ASN A 640 -13.97 -9.18 5.83
CA ASN A 640 -13.19 -10.26 5.24
C ASN A 640 -12.46 -11.06 6.33
N THR A 641 -12.96 -12.27 6.59
CA THR A 641 -12.45 -13.25 7.57
C THR A 641 -11.41 -14.21 6.99
N GLU A 642 -11.15 -14.22 5.68
CA GLU A 642 -10.13 -15.09 5.06
C GLU A 642 -8.69 -14.77 5.51
N PRO A 643 -7.85 -15.78 5.82
CA PRO A 643 -6.44 -15.59 6.12
C PRO A 643 -5.62 -15.33 4.84
N ILE A 644 -5.02 -14.14 4.75
CA ILE A 644 -4.28 -13.69 3.55
C ILE A 644 -2.78 -13.71 3.82
N LYS A 645 -2.03 -14.37 2.92
CA LYS A 645 -0.61 -14.74 3.10
C LYS A 645 0.30 -13.65 2.52
N SER A 646 1.43 -13.40 3.20
CA SER A 646 2.49 -12.54 2.66
C SER A 646 3.00 -13.12 1.33
N LYS A 647 3.12 -12.26 0.30
CA LYS A 647 3.48 -12.58 -1.10
C LYS A 647 2.38 -13.25 -1.94
N GLU A 648 1.17 -13.37 -1.42
CA GLU A 648 -0.03 -13.56 -2.26
C GLU A 648 -0.22 -12.33 -3.16
N GLU A 649 -0.82 -12.49 -4.33
CA GLU A 649 -1.05 -11.38 -5.25
C GLU A 649 -2.31 -10.59 -4.86
N LEU A 650 -2.21 -9.26 -4.81
CA LEU A 650 -3.33 -8.38 -4.48
C LEU A 650 -3.43 -7.23 -5.50
N VAL A 651 -4.66 -6.77 -5.71
CA VAL A 651 -4.97 -5.58 -6.53
C VAL A 651 -4.88 -4.34 -5.63
N PHE A 652 -4.03 -3.40 -6.03
CA PHE A 652 -3.79 -2.14 -5.32
C PHE A 652 -4.47 -0.98 -6.02
N HIS A 653 -5.32 -0.25 -5.31
CA HIS A 653 -5.72 1.10 -5.69
C HIS A 653 -4.93 2.10 -4.83
N CYS A 654 -3.87 2.70 -5.37
CA CYS A 654 -3.06 3.72 -4.69
C CYS A 654 -3.36 5.10 -5.28
N GLY A 655 -4.34 5.79 -4.69
CA GLY A 655 -4.83 7.06 -5.23
C GLY A 655 -5.46 6.91 -6.62
N TYR A 656 -4.78 7.38 -7.66
CA TYR A 656 -5.25 7.24 -9.05
C TYR A 656 -4.71 5.97 -9.74
N ARG A 657 -3.53 5.48 -9.33
CA ARG A 657 -2.90 4.29 -9.92
C ARG A 657 -3.65 3.02 -9.48
N ARG A 658 -3.84 2.11 -10.43
CA ARG A 658 -4.21 0.71 -10.22
C ARG A 658 -3.03 -0.18 -10.65
N PHE A 659 -2.83 -1.30 -9.96
CA PHE A 659 -1.86 -2.33 -10.36
C PHE A 659 -2.07 -3.61 -9.54
N ARG A 660 -1.62 -4.74 -10.06
CA ARG A 660 -1.43 -5.99 -9.30
C ARG A 660 0.00 -6.08 -8.79
N ALA A 661 0.19 -6.67 -7.60
CA ALA A 661 1.52 -7.00 -7.07
C ALA A 661 1.48 -7.98 -5.89
N SER A 662 2.60 -8.64 -5.60
CA SER A 662 2.80 -9.48 -4.42
C SER A 662 3.51 -8.75 -3.25
N PRO A 663 2.78 -8.18 -2.29
CA PRO A 663 3.36 -7.45 -1.15
C PRO A 663 4.10 -8.32 -0.12
N ILE A 664 4.86 -7.64 0.74
CA ILE A 664 5.29 -8.18 2.03
C ILE A 664 4.65 -7.41 3.18
N PHE A 665 4.09 -8.15 4.14
CA PHE A 665 3.54 -7.61 5.38
C PHE A 665 4.62 -7.48 6.46
N SER A 666 4.62 -6.35 7.16
CA SER A 666 5.58 -6.03 8.21
C SER A 666 4.96 -5.22 9.35
N GLN A 667 5.49 -5.36 10.57
CA GLN A 667 5.00 -4.63 11.72
C GLN A 667 5.21 -3.10 11.60
N HIS A 668 4.21 -2.32 12.02
CA HIS A 668 4.35 -0.87 12.15
C HIS A 668 5.09 -0.49 13.44
N THR A 669 6.41 -0.41 13.36
CA THR A 669 7.31 0.00 14.46
C THR A 669 8.12 1.24 14.09
N SER A 670 8.60 1.98 15.09
CA SER A 670 9.46 3.17 14.92
C SER A 670 10.97 2.86 14.88
N ALA A 671 11.35 1.59 14.85
CA ALA A 671 12.74 1.14 14.77
C ALA A 671 13.07 0.68 13.34
N ASP A 672 14.33 0.77 12.94
CA ASP A 672 14.79 0.59 11.54
C ASP A 672 14.53 -0.82 10.98
N LYS A 673 14.41 -1.82 11.87
CA LYS A 673 14.09 -3.20 11.54
C LYS A 673 12.62 -3.48 11.85
N HIS A 674 11.93 -4.05 10.88
CA HIS A 674 10.53 -4.45 10.98
C HIS A 674 10.42 -5.97 10.86
N LYS A 675 9.70 -6.60 11.78
CA LYS A 675 9.41 -8.02 11.70
C LYS A 675 8.44 -8.25 10.54
N MET A 676 8.76 -9.16 9.64
CA MET A 676 7.82 -9.67 8.64
C MET A 676 6.70 -10.46 9.35
N GLU A 677 5.46 -10.27 8.91
CA GLU A 677 4.32 -11.11 9.32
C GLU A 677 3.97 -12.08 8.18
N ARG A 678 3.65 -13.33 8.53
CA ARG A 678 3.27 -14.36 7.54
C ARG A 678 1.87 -14.13 6.97
N PHE A 679 0.97 -13.60 7.79
CA PHE A 679 -0.42 -13.32 7.44
C PHE A 679 -0.81 -11.88 7.79
N LEU A 680 -1.86 -11.36 7.16
CA LEU A 680 -2.43 -10.05 7.47
C LEU A 680 -3.20 -10.09 8.80
N ARG A 681 -2.73 -9.33 9.79
CA ARG A 681 -3.36 -9.24 11.12
C ARG A 681 -4.71 -8.50 11.08
N PRO A 682 -5.73 -8.96 11.83
CA PRO A 682 -7.01 -8.25 11.97
C PRO A 682 -6.90 -6.99 12.84
N ASP A 683 -6.41 -7.10 14.08
CA ASP A 683 -6.49 -6.02 15.08
C ASP A 683 -5.51 -4.86 14.84
N ALA A 684 -4.39 -5.15 14.17
CA ALA A 684 -3.20 -4.29 14.18
C ALA A 684 -2.92 -3.68 12.79
N PRO A 685 -2.64 -2.36 12.70
CA PRO A 685 -2.21 -1.76 11.45
C PRO A 685 -0.86 -2.35 11.00
N THR A 686 -0.82 -2.83 9.78
CA THR A 686 0.30 -3.55 9.19
C THR A 686 0.90 -2.71 8.06
N VAL A 687 2.22 -2.69 7.92
CA VAL A 687 2.90 -2.01 6.82
C VAL A 687 3.16 -2.99 5.68
N VAL A 688 2.52 -2.72 4.56
CA VAL A 688 2.66 -3.42 3.29
C VAL A 688 3.82 -2.78 2.51
N SER A 689 4.75 -3.59 2.02
CA SER A 689 5.91 -3.14 1.24
C SER A 689 5.92 -3.81 -0.13
N VAL A 690 6.04 -3.02 -1.20
CA VAL A 690 5.90 -3.49 -2.59
C VAL A 690 6.71 -2.60 -3.55
N TYR A 691 7.16 -3.14 -4.70
CA TYR A 691 7.68 -2.29 -5.78
C TYR A 691 6.51 -1.68 -6.55
N ALA A 692 6.51 -0.36 -6.71
CA ALA A 692 5.52 0.36 -7.49
C ALA A 692 6.01 1.77 -7.86
N PRO A 693 5.41 2.43 -8.88
CA PRO A 693 5.75 3.80 -9.24
C PRO A 693 5.48 4.79 -8.11
N ILE A 694 6.47 5.63 -7.82
CA ILE A 694 6.47 6.57 -6.69
C ILE A 694 5.19 7.41 -6.72
N THR A 695 4.55 7.53 -5.56
CA THR A 695 3.42 8.46 -5.37
C THR A 695 3.69 9.32 -4.15
N PHE A 696 3.47 10.63 -4.22
CA PHE A 696 3.62 11.50 -3.05
C PHE A 696 2.41 11.39 -2.10
N SER A 697 2.70 11.03 -0.83
CA SER A 697 1.73 11.01 0.27
C SER A 697 1.09 12.40 0.50
N PRO A 698 -0.18 12.52 0.95
CA PRO A 698 -1.09 11.44 1.33
C PRO A 698 -1.92 10.94 0.14
N ALA A 699 -1.96 9.62 -0.03
CA ALA A 699 -2.88 8.92 -0.93
C ALA A 699 -3.68 7.90 -0.11
N GLY A 700 -4.98 7.77 -0.39
CA GLY A 700 -5.80 6.67 0.11
C GLY A 700 -5.44 5.37 -0.62
N VAL A 701 -5.51 4.25 0.09
CA VAL A 701 -5.08 2.95 -0.42
C VAL A 701 -6.16 1.90 -0.14
N LEU A 702 -6.57 1.17 -1.16
CA LEU A 702 -7.42 -0.02 -1.06
C LEU A 702 -6.64 -1.23 -1.56
N LEU A 703 -6.78 -2.35 -0.87
CA LEU A 703 -6.30 -3.67 -1.31
C LEU A 703 -7.52 -4.55 -1.56
N PHE A 704 -7.61 -5.13 -2.75
CA PHE A 704 -8.58 -6.15 -3.10
C PHE A 704 -7.89 -7.48 -3.37
N LYS A 705 -8.56 -8.59 -3.07
CA LYS A 705 -8.21 -9.94 -3.52
C LYS A 705 -9.16 -10.31 -4.63
N GLN A 706 -8.62 -10.82 -5.74
CA GLN A 706 -9.42 -11.34 -6.83
C GLN A 706 -9.74 -12.81 -6.54
N ARG A 707 -11.02 -13.18 -6.63
CA ARG A 707 -11.51 -14.56 -6.54
C ARG A 707 -11.33 -15.28 -7.88
N SER A 708 -11.41 -16.61 -7.89
CA SER A 708 -11.57 -17.46 -9.09
C SER A 708 -12.54 -16.85 -10.10
N ASP A 709 -13.69 -16.41 -9.61
CA ASP A 709 -14.84 -15.91 -10.40
C ASP A 709 -14.61 -14.51 -10.98
N GLY A 710 -13.47 -13.86 -10.68
CA GLY A 710 -13.17 -12.48 -11.10
C GLY A 710 -13.81 -11.38 -10.24
N ILE A 711 -14.59 -11.72 -9.22
CA ILE A 711 -15.06 -10.78 -8.20
C ILE A 711 -13.86 -10.28 -7.37
N GLN A 712 -13.87 -8.99 -6.99
CA GLN A 712 -12.83 -8.37 -6.18
C GLN A 712 -13.33 -8.07 -4.76
N ASP A 713 -12.83 -8.81 -3.78
CA ASP A 713 -13.19 -8.65 -2.36
C ASP A 713 -12.29 -7.62 -1.67
N LEU A 714 -12.89 -6.68 -0.92
CA LEU A 714 -12.14 -5.67 -0.17
C LEU A 714 -11.43 -6.30 1.04
N VAL A 715 -10.10 -6.40 0.95
CA VAL A 715 -9.24 -7.01 1.98
C VAL A 715 -8.85 -6.01 3.06
N ALA A 716 -8.35 -4.85 2.64
CA ALA A 716 -7.75 -3.89 3.56
C ALA A 716 -7.86 -2.45 3.05
N THR A 717 -7.92 -1.54 4.00
CA THR A 717 -8.05 -0.10 3.80
C THR A 717 -6.90 0.61 4.48
N GLY A 718 -6.36 1.66 3.85
CA GLY A 718 -5.11 2.23 4.31
C GLY A 718 -4.74 3.57 3.69
N SER A 719 -3.50 3.97 3.95
CA SER A 719 -2.92 5.20 3.40
C SER A 719 -1.43 5.04 3.13
N LEU A 720 -0.93 5.80 2.15
CA LEU A 720 0.47 5.79 1.76
C LEU A 720 1.36 6.49 2.81
N LEU A 721 2.29 5.73 3.40
CA LEU A 721 3.22 6.21 4.43
C LEU A 721 4.41 6.92 3.79
N SER A 722 5.24 6.18 3.05
CA SER A 722 6.52 6.64 2.51
C SER A 722 6.97 5.80 1.31
N CYS A 723 8.01 6.25 0.61
CA CYS A 723 8.67 5.51 -0.46
C CYS A 723 10.18 5.54 -0.17
N ASP A 724 10.71 4.44 0.37
CA ASP A 724 12.09 4.35 0.86
C ASP A 724 12.63 2.91 0.82
N PRO A 725 13.55 2.55 -0.11
CA PRO A 725 14.07 1.19 -0.23
C PRO A 725 14.91 0.72 0.97
N GLN A 726 15.30 1.65 1.86
CA GLN A 726 16.14 1.39 3.03
C GLN A 726 15.40 0.71 4.19
N ARG A 727 14.06 0.66 4.19
CA ARG A 727 13.27 0.00 5.24
C ARG A 727 13.63 -1.49 5.34
N VAL A 728 14.23 -1.91 6.46
CA VAL A 728 14.70 -3.30 6.63
C VAL A 728 13.57 -4.19 7.14
N VAL A 729 13.04 -5.06 6.27
CA VAL A 729 12.06 -6.09 6.66
C VAL A 729 12.77 -7.44 6.88
N LEU A 730 12.64 -7.99 8.09
CA LEU A 730 13.29 -9.23 8.51
C LEU A 730 12.27 -10.35 8.75
N LYS A 731 12.40 -11.45 8.00
CA LYS A 731 11.73 -12.72 8.33
C LYS A 731 12.44 -13.36 9.52
N ARG A 732 11.68 -13.63 10.57
CA ARG A 732 12.09 -14.47 11.69
C ARG A 732 11.76 -15.93 11.36
N ILE A 733 12.62 -16.84 11.79
CA ILE A 733 12.31 -18.25 12.01
C ILE A 733 12.69 -18.56 13.46
N VAL A 734 11.88 -19.40 14.11
CA VAL A 734 12.15 -19.91 15.44
C VAL A 734 12.33 -21.42 15.33
N LEU A 735 13.51 -21.93 15.67
CA LEU A 735 13.73 -23.37 15.79
C LEU A 735 13.42 -23.77 17.24
N SER A 736 12.59 -24.81 17.39
CA SER A 736 12.17 -25.38 18.67
C SER A 736 13.14 -26.49 19.13
N GLY A 737 13.14 -26.81 20.42
CA GLY A 737 13.97 -27.88 20.98
C GLY A 737 13.55 -28.24 22.39
N HIS A 738 13.60 -29.53 22.72
CA HIS A 738 13.12 -30.06 23.99
C HIS A 738 14.28 -30.28 24.97
N PRO A 739 14.23 -29.75 26.21
CA PRO A 739 15.21 -30.08 27.24
C PRO A 739 14.99 -31.51 27.72
N PHE A 740 16.03 -32.35 27.69
CA PHE A 740 15.96 -33.77 28.06
C PHE A 740 16.56 -34.02 29.45
N LYS A 741 17.82 -33.64 29.68
CA LYS A 741 18.49 -33.75 30.99
C LYS A 741 18.73 -32.35 31.54
N ILE A 742 18.11 -32.02 32.68
CA ILE A 742 18.18 -30.68 33.30
C ILE A 742 19.01 -30.74 34.59
N ASN A 743 20.15 -30.02 34.59
CA ASN A 743 20.94 -29.72 35.77
C ASN A 743 20.63 -28.29 36.26
N ARG A 744 21.24 -27.85 37.37
CA ARG A 744 20.99 -26.54 38.00
C ARG A 744 21.06 -25.31 37.06
N ARG A 745 22.06 -25.25 36.16
CA ARG A 745 22.26 -24.14 35.20
C ARG A 745 22.59 -24.60 33.78
N SER A 746 22.63 -25.91 33.55
CA SER A 746 22.89 -26.49 32.23
C SER A 746 21.81 -27.53 31.91
N ALA A 747 21.43 -27.61 30.64
CA ALA A 747 20.49 -28.61 30.17
C ALA A 747 20.97 -29.20 28.85
N VAL A 748 20.75 -30.49 28.65
CA VAL A 748 20.92 -31.16 27.35
C VAL A 748 19.62 -31.00 26.57
N VAL A 749 19.69 -30.42 25.38
CA VAL A 749 18.55 -30.18 24.47
C VAL A 749 18.63 -31.18 23.32
N ARG A 750 17.46 -31.68 22.88
CA ARG A 750 17.29 -32.56 21.72
C ARG A 750 16.25 -31.98 20.74
N TYR A 751 16.23 -32.51 19.52
CA TYR A 751 15.27 -32.19 18.44
C TYR A 751 15.32 -30.74 17.91
N MET A 752 16.34 -29.94 18.27
CA MET A 752 16.58 -28.65 17.60
C MET A 752 17.44 -28.78 16.35
N PHE A 753 18.36 -29.77 16.35
CA PHE A 753 19.22 -30.13 15.23
C PHE A 753 19.40 -31.65 15.25
N PHE A 754 19.85 -32.19 14.11
CA PHE A 754 20.17 -33.61 13.95
C PHE A 754 21.65 -33.88 13.69
N ASN A 755 22.41 -32.88 13.19
CA ASN A 755 23.84 -32.98 12.93
C ASN A 755 24.68 -32.25 13.99
N ARG A 756 25.86 -32.80 14.30
CA ARG A 756 26.88 -32.16 15.15
C ARG A 756 27.36 -30.82 14.59
N ASP A 757 27.60 -30.74 13.29
CA ASP A 757 28.11 -29.54 12.61
C ASP A 757 27.15 -28.36 12.67
N ASP A 758 25.85 -28.61 12.56
CA ASP A 758 24.82 -27.59 12.64
C ASP A 758 24.86 -26.88 14.01
N ILE A 759 25.06 -27.64 15.09
CA ILE A 759 25.23 -27.08 16.44
C ILE A 759 26.47 -26.18 16.51
N MET A 760 27.58 -26.57 15.87
CA MET A 760 28.80 -25.76 15.86
C MET A 760 28.62 -24.46 15.05
N TRP A 761 27.93 -24.53 13.91
CA TRP A 761 27.58 -23.36 13.09
C TRP A 761 26.69 -22.36 13.85
N PHE A 762 25.65 -22.84 14.55
CA PHE A 762 24.73 -22.00 15.31
C PHE A 762 25.17 -21.68 16.74
N LYS A 763 26.37 -22.14 17.18
CA LYS A 763 26.91 -21.91 18.53
C LYS A 763 26.92 -20.43 18.98
N PRO A 764 27.20 -19.42 18.13
CA PRO A 764 27.16 -18.01 18.54
C PRO A 764 25.75 -17.45 18.80
N VAL A 765 24.69 -18.17 18.43
CA VAL A 765 23.31 -17.69 18.53
C VAL A 765 22.78 -17.84 19.95
N GLU A 766 22.08 -16.80 20.43
CA GLU A 766 21.46 -16.81 21.74
C GLU A 766 20.14 -17.61 21.75
N LEU A 767 20.01 -18.48 22.74
CA LEU A 767 18.81 -19.26 23.02
C LEU A 767 17.92 -18.51 24.00
N ARG A 768 16.61 -18.62 23.80
CA ARG A 768 15.58 -18.19 24.77
C ARG A 768 14.64 -19.36 25.07
N THR A 769 13.80 -19.24 26.08
CA THR A 769 12.74 -20.24 26.32
C THR A 769 11.36 -19.61 26.35
N LYS A 770 10.28 -20.41 26.24
CA LYS A 770 8.90 -19.92 26.30
C LYS A 770 8.61 -19.26 27.66
N TRP A 771 9.26 -19.73 28.73
CA TRP A 771 9.19 -19.15 30.08
C TRP A 771 10.20 -18.00 30.33
N GLY A 772 10.82 -17.44 29.28
CA GLY A 772 11.62 -16.22 29.37
C GLY A 772 13.06 -16.40 29.86
N ARG A 773 13.58 -17.63 29.95
CA ARG A 773 15.00 -17.89 30.24
C ARG A 773 15.87 -17.54 29.04
N ARG A 774 17.15 -17.26 29.29
CA ARG A 774 18.16 -16.93 28.26
C ARG A 774 19.40 -17.78 28.46
N GLY A 775 19.98 -18.23 27.35
CA GLY A 775 21.12 -19.13 27.37
C GLY A 775 21.89 -19.18 26.06
N HIS A 776 22.91 -20.02 26.02
CA HIS A 776 23.75 -20.24 24.85
C HIS A 776 24.22 -21.70 24.78
N ILE A 777 24.63 -22.12 23.59
CA ILE A 777 25.18 -23.45 23.34
C ILE A 777 26.61 -23.51 23.87
N LYS A 778 26.93 -24.51 24.69
CA LYS A 778 28.31 -24.76 25.16
C LYS A 778 29.07 -25.69 24.23
N GLU A 779 28.52 -26.90 24.03
CA GLU A 779 29.15 -28.00 23.32
C GLU A 779 28.09 -28.92 22.67
N ALA A 780 28.41 -29.46 21.51
CA ALA A 780 27.65 -30.55 20.88
C ALA A 780 27.99 -31.88 21.57
N LEU A 781 27.01 -32.79 21.67
CA LEU A 781 27.14 -34.10 22.29
C LEU A 781 26.76 -35.18 21.29
N GLY A 782 27.65 -36.15 21.06
CA GLY A 782 27.44 -37.23 20.10
C GLY A 782 27.35 -36.75 18.64
N THR A 783 26.66 -37.54 17.82
CA THR A 783 26.43 -37.33 16.39
C THR A 783 25.02 -36.79 16.10
N HIS A 784 24.00 -37.36 16.76
CA HIS A 784 22.56 -37.11 16.56
C HIS A 784 22.02 -35.75 17.06
N GLY A 785 22.81 -34.67 16.97
CA GLY A 785 22.30 -33.32 17.22
C GLY A 785 21.90 -33.00 18.68
N HIS A 786 22.38 -33.77 19.67
CA HIS A 786 22.25 -33.36 21.06
C HIS A 786 23.22 -32.23 21.40
N MET A 787 22.79 -31.27 22.22
CA MET A 787 23.64 -30.16 22.63
C MET A 787 23.46 -29.78 24.09
N LYS A 788 24.55 -29.38 24.73
CA LYS A 788 24.56 -28.91 26.11
C LYS A 788 24.51 -27.39 26.12
N CYS A 789 23.44 -26.86 26.69
CA CYS A 789 23.17 -25.42 26.77
C CYS A 789 23.34 -24.94 28.21
N VAL A 790 23.77 -23.69 28.38
CA VAL A 790 23.89 -23.01 29.69
C VAL A 790 22.90 -21.86 29.73
N PHE A 791 22.15 -21.75 30.82
CA PHE A 791 21.09 -20.75 31.00
C PHE A 791 21.29 -19.91 32.26
N ASP A 792 20.59 -18.76 32.33
CA ASP A 792 20.57 -17.86 33.48
C ASP A 792 20.12 -18.56 34.78
N ASN A 793 19.13 -19.44 34.67
CA ASN A 793 18.47 -20.14 35.76
C ASN A 793 18.08 -21.57 35.34
N GLN A 794 17.62 -22.37 36.30
CA GLN A 794 17.15 -23.74 36.05
C GLN A 794 15.89 -23.75 35.16
N LEU A 795 15.87 -24.64 34.18
CA LEU A 795 14.71 -24.88 33.30
C LEU A 795 13.68 -25.79 33.98
N ARG A 796 12.44 -25.72 33.49
CA ARG A 796 11.39 -26.71 33.79
C ARG A 796 11.41 -27.79 32.71
N SER A 797 10.95 -29.00 33.04
CA SER A 797 10.86 -30.10 32.05
C SER A 797 9.85 -29.84 30.94
N GLN A 798 8.84 -28.98 31.20
CA GLN A 798 7.83 -28.53 30.24
C GLN A 798 8.25 -27.25 29.47
N ASP A 799 9.48 -26.75 29.66
CA ASP A 799 9.94 -25.56 28.95
C ASP A 799 10.40 -25.93 27.53
N THR A 800 10.18 -25.05 26.55
CA THR A 800 10.67 -25.24 25.18
C THR A 800 11.81 -24.27 24.93
N VAL A 801 12.96 -24.78 24.51
CA VAL A 801 14.10 -23.98 24.09
C VAL A 801 13.87 -23.52 22.65
N LEU A 802 14.11 -22.24 22.40
CA LEU A 802 13.82 -21.56 21.14
C LEU A 802 15.06 -20.79 20.67
N MET A 803 15.46 -20.98 19.42
CA MET A 803 16.51 -20.18 18.77
C MET A 803 15.90 -19.27 17.71
N ASN A 804 16.20 -17.97 17.76
CA ASN A 804 15.71 -16.99 16.77
C ASN A 804 16.73 -16.76 15.65
N LEU A 805 16.34 -17.04 14.42
CA LEU A 805 17.11 -16.75 13.21
C LEU A 805 16.41 -15.67 12.38
N TYR A 806 17.19 -14.75 11.81
CA TYR A 806 16.67 -13.62 11.03
C TYR A 806 17.32 -13.52 9.65
N LYS A 807 16.50 -13.26 8.63
CA LYS A 807 16.92 -13.00 7.25
C LYS A 807 16.17 -11.79 6.70
N ARG A 808 16.86 -10.90 5.98
CA ARG A 808 16.20 -9.81 5.23
C ARG A 808 15.43 -10.35 4.04
N VAL A 809 14.21 -9.86 3.85
CA VAL A 809 13.34 -10.28 2.74
C VAL A 809 12.87 -9.05 1.99
N TYR A 810 13.01 -9.11 0.68
CA TYR A 810 12.61 -8.07 -0.27
C TYR A 810 11.33 -8.49 -0.99
N PRO A 811 10.47 -7.54 -1.41
CA PRO A 811 9.29 -7.84 -2.21
C PRO A 811 9.68 -8.52 -3.54
N ARG A 812 8.71 -9.17 -4.20
CA ARG A 812 8.89 -9.76 -5.53
C ARG A 812 8.57 -8.72 -6.60
N TRP A 813 9.35 -8.70 -7.68
CA TRP A 813 9.03 -7.88 -8.85
C TRP A 813 7.86 -8.55 -9.59
N THR A 814 6.66 -8.06 -9.33
CA THR A 814 5.36 -8.62 -9.76
C THR A 814 4.39 -7.48 -10.08
N TYR A 815 4.92 -6.29 -10.38
CA TYR A 815 4.12 -5.13 -10.70
C TYR A 815 3.55 -5.27 -12.10
N ASP A 816 2.22 -5.33 -12.20
CA ASP A 816 1.48 -5.26 -13.45
C ASP A 816 0.53 -4.05 -13.41
N PRO A 817 0.67 -3.05 -14.30
CA PRO A 817 -0.30 -1.96 -14.45
C PRO A 817 -1.72 -2.44 -14.78
N TYR A 818 -1.84 -3.57 -15.49
CA TYR A 818 -3.13 -4.11 -15.92
C TYR A 818 -3.88 -4.73 -14.74
N VAL A 819 -5.15 -4.34 -14.60
CA VAL A 819 -6.06 -4.89 -13.60
C VAL A 819 -7.31 -5.37 -14.32
N PRO A 820 -7.64 -6.68 -14.25
CA PRO A 820 -8.87 -7.21 -14.79
C PRO A 820 -10.10 -6.47 -14.25
N LEU A 821 -11.09 -6.31 -15.12
CA LEU A 821 -12.35 -5.67 -14.77
C LEU A 821 -13.12 -6.58 -13.79
N PRO A 822 -13.55 -6.06 -12.62
CA PRO A 822 -14.29 -6.85 -11.66
C PRO A 822 -15.70 -7.15 -12.18
N LEU A 823 -16.18 -8.36 -11.90
CA LEU A 823 -17.62 -8.62 -11.94
C LEU A 823 -18.33 -7.88 -10.78
N PRO A 824 -19.64 -7.60 -10.89
CA PRO A 824 -20.42 -7.00 -9.80
C PRO A 824 -20.25 -7.82 -8.52
N TRP A 825 -19.98 -7.15 -7.40
CA TRP A 825 -19.74 -7.85 -6.14
C TRP A 825 -21.05 -8.39 -5.58
N VAL A 826 -21.02 -9.66 -5.17
CA VAL A 826 -22.12 -10.32 -4.47
C VAL A 826 -21.57 -10.85 -3.14
N LYS A 827 -22.33 -10.68 -2.07
CA LYS A 827 -21.99 -11.22 -0.76
C LYS A 827 -22.08 -12.76 -0.83
N ARG A 828 -21.04 -13.48 -0.40
CA ARG A 828 -21.15 -14.92 -0.15
C ARG A 828 -22.15 -15.17 0.99
N GLU A 829 -23.06 -16.10 0.80
CA GLU A 829 -23.86 -16.71 1.86
C GLU A 829 -23.14 -17.93 2.46
N GLU A 830 -21.83 -17.79 2.71
CA GLU A 830 -21.00 -18.78 3.41
C GLU A 830 -20.83 -18.33 4.86
N THR A 831 -21.87 -18.53 5.67
CA THR A 831 -21.68 -18.67 7.14
C THR A 831 -21.24 -20.10 7.42
N VAL A 832 -19.96 -20.39 7.15
CA VAL A 832 -19.30 -21.51 7.82
C VAL A 832 -19.09 -21.06 9.26
N ASP A 833 -19.97 -21.50 10.15
CA ASP A 833 -19.86 -21.18 11.57
C ASP A 833 -18.56 -21.81 12.11
N MET A 834 -17.63 -20.94 12.51
CA MET A 834 -16.25 -21.31 12.86
C MET A 834 -16.13 -22.11 14.18
N ASP A 835 -17.25 -22.32 14.87
CA ASP A 835 -17.30 -22.99 16.18
C ASP A 835 -17.44 -24.52 16.08
N ASP A 836 -17.81 -25.08 14.91
CA ASP A 836 -18.01 -26.53 14.72
C ASP A 836 -16.73 -27.29 14.26
N LEU A 837 -15.63 -26.59 13.96
CA LEU A 837 -14.34 -27.18 13.52
C LEU A 837 -13.38 -27.50 14.69
N ASP A 838 -13.92 -28.05 15.78
CA ASP A 838 -13.17 -28.46 16.97
C ASP A 838 -13.11 -30.01 17.17
N MET A 839 -13.45 -30.78 16.14
CA MET A 839 -13.11 -32.21 16.03
C MET A 839 -12.49 -32.55 14.68
N GLU A 840 -11.14 -32.55 14.64
CA GLU A 840 -10.23 -33.52 13.98
C GLU A 840 -8.76 -33.06 14.07
#